data_AF-A0A1D6K1F1-F1
#
_entry.id   AF-A0A1D6K1F1-F1
#
_cell.length_a   1.000
_cell.length_b   1.000
_cell.length_c   1.000
_cell.angle_alpha   90.00
_cell.angle_beta   90.00
_cell.angle_gamma   90.00
#
_symmetry.space_group_name_H-M   'P 1'
#
loop_
_entity.id
_entity.type
_entity.pdbx_description
1 polymer ?
#
loop_
_entity_poly.entity_id
_entity_poly.type
_entity_poly.pdbx_seq_one_letter_code
_entity_poly.pdbx_strand_id
1 'polypeptide(L)'
;MEPAVATAGEGQRFKRIPRQAWSGNLELGPLLNESLDHWPHLNELVQCYKADFVKDDCKYGHYESVASPSFQNQIFEGPDTDIETELQLCNARHSKSEDATEDDTPSTSGRQIYETESSGSSSKVHCSLSPLPAYEAAFDWENERSLIFGQRVPESIPAISNSGLKITVKVLSLSFQAGLVEPFSGTICLYNRDRRERLSEDFYFHMLPTDMQDQGSLDRRGVFSLDAPSPSVCLLIQLEKAATEEGGVTPSVYSRKEPVHLAEKEKQKLQVWSRIMPYKESFAWAMIPLFESNRAGGLSDAASPSSPLAPSLSGSSSQDSIVDPISKLALDGKVNHYSSGSSVIVEISNLNKVKESYIEDSLQDPKRKVHKPVKGVLRLEVEKLHDDHNDVDNASEGGSMANDLNDAGDINNGRSNRSSFDGIHSSVNSIAIAKKDAHHNGHTSNAENVDNFQAFDFRVLTRSEPFSQLFHCLYVYPLTVSLSRKRNLFVRVELRKDDSDIRKPPLEAVHPRERNTMLQKWGHTQIAVGTRMASYHDEVKISLPALLTPQHHLVFTFFHVDLQMKLEAPKPVIIGYSVLPLSTHIQLLSDVSLPILRELVPHYLQESGKERMDYLEDGKTVFRLRLRLCSSLFPINERIRDFFVEYDRHTLHTSPPWGSELLEAINSLKNVESTALLQFLQPILNMLLHLIGDGGETLQVAAFRAMVNILTRVQQESSDGAERNRFLINYVDFAFDDFGDRQAPVYPGLTTVWGSLARSKAKGYRVGPVYDDVLAMAWFFLELIVKSMGLEQSRLFYHNLPLGEDVPPLQLKEGVFRCIMQLFDCLLTEVHERCKKGLSLAKRLNSTLAFFCYDLLSIIEPRQVFELVSLYMDKFAGVCQSVLHDCKLTFLQIICDHDLFVEMPGRDPSDRNYLSSVLIQEIFLTLDHDDLSQRAKAARILVVLICKHEFDARYQKSEDKLYIAQLYFPLIGQILDEMPVFYNLNAIEKREVLVVILQIVRNLDDATLIKAWQQSIARTRLFFKLLEECIIHFEHNKTGDNMLLGASSRSPDVEHPASPKYSERLSPSVNTYLSEASRHEIRVQSPRH
;
A
#
# COMPACT_ATOMS: atom_id res chain seq x y z
N MET A 1 -0.30 -29.46 -30.12
CA MET A 1 -0.07 -28.02 -30.28
C MET A 1 -0.91 -27.33 -29.23
N GLU A 2 -0.30 -27.06 -28.09
CA GLU A 2 -0.82 -26.13 -27.09
C GLU A 2 -0.22 -24.74 -27.39
N PRO A 3 -0.89 -23.64 -27.04
CA PRO A 3 -0.28 -22.32 -27.13
C PRO A 3 0.81 -22.20 -26.06
N ALA A 4 1.99 -21.71 -26.46
CA ALA A 4 3.07 -21.44 -25.50
C ALA A 4 2.70 -20.26 -24.61
N VAL A 5 2.95 -20.36 -23.30
CA VAL A 5 2.83 -19.24 -22.37
C VAL A 5 3.95 -18.25 -22.68
N ALA A 6 3.58 -17.04 -23.12
CA ALA A 6 4.54 -15.98 -23.38
C ALA A 6 5.04 -15.37 -22.07
N THR A 7 6.37 -15.26 -21.92
CA THR A 7 6.99 -14.43 -20.88
C THR A 7 6.71 -12.96 -21.21
N ALA A 8 5.98 -12.28 -20.32
CA ALA A 8 5.65 -10.85 -20.50
C ALA A 8 6.92 -9.99 -20.44
N GLY A 9 7.11 -9.14 -21.45
CA GLY A 9 8.20 -8.16 -21.48
C GLY A 9 7.93 -6.95 -20.59
N GLU A 10 8.98 -6.21 -20.24
CA GLU A 10 8.96 -5.19 -19.18
C GLU A 10 8.12 -3.94 -19.50
N GLY A 11 7.75 -3.69 -20.76
CA GLY A 11 7.03 -2.48 -21.22
C GLY A 11 5.49 -2.46 -21.07
N GLN A 12 4.87 -3.39 -20.34
CA GLN A 12 3.40 -3.43 -20.24
C GLN A 12 2.85 -2.37 -19.25
N ARG A 13 2.14 -1.36 -19.76
CA ARG A 13 1.26 -0.48 -18.95
C ARG A 13 -0.07 -1.15 -18.63
N PHE A 14 -0.72 -0.73 -17.54
CA PHE A 14 -2.04 -1.22 -17.08
C PHE A 14 -2.13 -2.76 -16.99
N LYS A 15 -1.18 -3.39 -16.29
CA LYS A 15 -1.18 -4.84 -16.04
C LYS A 15 -2.36 -5.25 -15.16
N ARG A 16 -3.07 -6.30 -15.56
CA ARG A 16 -4.01 -7.04 -14.69
C ARG A 16 -3.21 -7.92 -13.72
N ILE A 17 -3.24 -7.56 -12.44
CA ILE A 17 -2.60 -8.23 -11.31
C ILE A 17 -3.67 -9.05 -10.58
N PRO A 18 -3.58 -10.39 -10.55
CA PRO A 18 -4.53 -11.22 -9.83
C PRO A 18 -4.65 -10.82 -8.36
N ARG A 19 -5.88 -10.64 -7.86
CA ARG A 19 -6.10 -10.42 -6.43
C ARG A 19 -5.58 -11.64 -5.67
N GLN A 20 -4.80 -11.42 -4.62
CA GLN A 20 -4.37 -12.49 -3.71
C GLN A 20 -5.61 -13.12 -3.05
N ALA A 21 -6.06 -14.25 -3.58
CA ALA A 21 -7.13 -15.03 -3.01
C ALA A 21 -6.68 -15.59 -1.66
N TRP A 22 -7.20 -15.05 -0.56
CA TRP A 22 -7.09 -15.73 0.74
C TRP A 22 -7.75 -17.11 0.60
N SER A 23 -7.10 -18.16 1.09
CA SER A 23 -7.48 -19.55 0.88
C SER A 23 -8.81 -19.95 1.55
N GLY A 24 -9.44 -19.05 2.29
CA GLY A 24 -10.84 -19.11 2.71
C GLY A 24 -11.85 -18.80 1.58
N ASN A 25 -11.67 -19.40 0.40
CA ASN A 25 -12.61 -19.25 -0.72
C ASN A 25 -13.98 -19.84 -0.35
N LEU A 26 -14.88 -18.99 0.12
CA LEU A 26 -16.32 -19.28 0.20
C LEU A 26 -16.82 -19.48 -1.24
N GLU A 27 -16.86 -20.73 -1.69
CA GLU A 27 -17.50 -21.10 -2.96
C GLU A 27 -19.00 -20.81 -2.89
N LEU A 28 -19.36 -19.56 -3.16
CA LEU A 28 -20.72 -19.11 -3.46
C LEU A 28 -21.19 -19.65 -4.83
N GLY A 29 -20.37 -20.40 -5.57
CA GLY A 29 -20.70 -21.03 -6.86
C GLY A 29 -22.05 -21.77 -6.89
N PRO A 30 -22.43 -22.58 -5.89
CA PRO A 30 -23.75 -23.23 -5.84
C PRO A 30 -24.92 -22.26 -5.65
N LEU A 31 -24.68 -21.06 -5.10
CA LEU A 31 -25.69 -20.05 -4.73
C LEU A 31 -25.68 -18.80 -5.63
N LEU A 32 -24.69 -18.67 -6.51
CA LEU A 32 -24.56 -17.66 -7.59
C LEU A 32 -24.91 -18.25 -8.97
N ASN A 33 -25.51 -19.44 -9.01
CA ASN A 33 -25.78 -20.19 -10.25
C ASN A 33 -27.06 -19.75 -10.98
N GLU A 34 -27.72 -18.68 -10.51
CA GLU A 34 -28.77 -17.95 -11.22
C GLU A 34 -28.12 -16.76 -11.96
N SER A 35 -28.55 -16.44 -13.19
CA SER A 35 -27.94 -15.35 -13.98
C SER A 35 -28.04 -13.99 -13.24
N LEU A 36 -26.91 -13.29 -13.15
CA LEU A 36 -26.82 -11.95 -12.55
C LEU A 36 -27.22 -10.82 -13.53
N ASP A 37 -27.62 -11.16 -14.76
CA ASP A 37 -28.01 -10.19 -15.78
C ASP A 37 -29.30 -9.44 -15.41
N HIS A 38 -30.10 -10.03 -14.50
CA HIS A 38 -31.28 -9.40 -13.89
C HIS A 38 -30.97 -8.53 -12.65
N TRP A 39 -29.70 -8.38 -12.25
CA TRP A 39 -29.30 -7.61 -11.06
C TRP A 39 -27.97 -6.84 -11.30
N PRO A 40 -27.97 -5.77 -12.12
CA PRO A 40 -26.77 -4.99 -12.47
C PRO A 40 -25.83 -4.63 -11.29
N HIS A 41 -26.34 -4.15 -10.16
CA HIS A 41 -25.53 -3.80 -8.98
C HIS A 41 -24.83 -5.02 -8.37
N LEU A 42 -25.47 -6.19 -8.41
CA LEU A 42 -24.93 -7.44 -7.87
C LEU A 42 -23.85 -8.01 -8.81
N ASN A 43 -24.04 -7.84 -10.13
CA ASN A 43 -23.01 -8.13 -11.11
C ASN A 43 -21.79 -7.19 -10.94
N GLU A 44 -22.03 -5.91 -10.65
CA GLU A 44 -20.98 -4.93 -10.34
C GLU A 44 -20.23 -5.27 -9.04
N LEU A 45 -20.94 -5.61 -7.95
CA LEU A 45 -20.35 -6.08 -6.69
C LEU A 45 -19.48 -7.33 -6.89
N VAL A 46 -20.01 -8.34 -7.57
CA VAL A 46 -19.30 -9.61 -7.81
C VAL A 46 -18.07 -9.39 -8.69
N GLN A 47 -18.11 -8.45 -9.65
CA GLN A 47 -16.93 -8.03 -10.39
C GLN A 47 -15.94 -7.25 -9.52
N CYS A 48 -16.41 -6.28 -8.72
CA CYS A 48 -15.58 -5.49 -7.81
C CYS A 48 -14.74 -6.35 -6.86
N TYR A 49 -15.20 -7.54 -6.46
CA TYR A 49 -14.46 -8.46 -5.59
C TYR A 49 -13.68 -9.56 -6.32
N LYS A 50 -13.97 -9.85 -7.60
CA LYS A 50 -13.33 -10.93 -8.38
C LYS A 50 -12.39 -10.45 -9.49
N ALA A 51 -12.51 -9.20 -9.93
CA ALA A 51 -11.68 -8.65 -10.99
C ALA A 51 -10.24 -8.41 -10.50
N ASP A 52 -9.27 -8.77 -11.33
CA ASP A 52 -7.86 -8.45 -11.13
C ASP A 52 -7.67 -6.93 -10.98
N PHE A 53 -6.69 -6.52 -10.18
CA PHE A 53 -6.33 -5.11 -10.07
C PHE A 53 -5.64 -4.63 -11.35
N VAL A 54 -5.89 -3.40 -11.79
CA VAL A 54 -5.31 -2.87 -13.06
C VAL A 54 -4.34 -1.74 -12.77
N LYS A 55 -3.07 -2.07 -12.56
CA LYS A 55 -2.01 -1.11 -12.18
C LYS A 55 -1.16 -0.73 -13.39
N ASP A 56 -0.89 0.56 -13.57
CA ASP A 56 0.22 1.01 -14.41
C ASP A 56 1.50 1.11 -13.56
N ASP A 57 2.51 0.31 -13.91
CA ASP A 57 3.80 0.35 -13.22
C ASP A 57 4.60 1.62 -13.53
N CYS A 58 4.38 2.24 -14.70
CA CYS A 58 5.13 3.40 -15.16
C CYS A 58 4.47 4.74 -14.75
N LYS A 59 3.33 4.72 -14.04
CA LYS A 59 2.48 5.90 -13.78
C LYS A 59 3.23 7.10 -13.16
N TYR A 60 4.23 6.82 -12.33
CA TYR A 60 4.95 7.84 -11.54
C TYR A 60 6.36 8.18 -12.08
N GLY A 61 6.68 7.70 -13.29
CA GLY A 61 8.02 7.71 -13.88
C GLY A 61 8.84 6.49 -13.42
N HIS A 62 9.79 6.04 -14.25
CA HIS A 62 10.68 4.93 -13.90
C HIS A 62 12.14 5.32 -14.11
N TYR A 63 12.82 5.66 -13.01
CA TYR A 63 14.26 5.95 -13.01
C TYR A 63 15.01 4.76 -12.44
N GLU A 64 15.81 4.11 -13.27
CA GLU A 64 16.87 3.25 -12.76
C GLU A 64 17.92 4.15 -12.11
N SER A 65 18.23 3.88 -10.83
CA SER A 65 19.28 4.61 -10.11
C SER A 65 20.65 4.22 -10.68
N VAL A 66 21.16 5.03 -11.62
CA VAL A 66 22.54 4.88 -12.10
C VAL A 66 23.47 5.05 -10.90
N ALA A 67 24.29 4.03 -10.65
CA ALA A 67 25.19 3.97 -9.51
C ALA A 67 26.08 5.22 -9.45
N SER A 68 26.21 5.80 -8.25
CA SER A 68 26.95 7.05 -8.01
C SER A 68 28.31 7.01 -8.71
N PRO A 69 28.63 8.01 -9.56
CA PRO A 69 29.82 7.94 -10.41
C PRO A 69 31.06 7.80 -9.54
N SER A 70 31.86 6.75 -9.81
CA SER A 70 33.13 6.57 -9.13
C SER A 70 34.09 7.67 -9.58
N PHE A 71 34.21 8.71 -8.77
CA PHE A 71 35.21 9.77 -8.95
C PHE A 71 36.60 9.17 -8.74
N GLN A 72 37.17 8.64 -9.83
CA GLN A 72 38.62 8.51 -9.95
C GLN A 72 39.22 9.90 -9.70
N ASN A 73 40.25 9.97 -8.87
CA ASN A 73 41.02 11.19 -8.65
C ASN A 73 41.78 11.55 -9.94
N GLN A 74 41.07 12.15 -10.91
CA GLN A 74 41.66 12.74 -12.09
C GLN A 74 42.46 13.96 -11.65
N ILE A 75 43.75 13.74 -11.43
CA ILE A 75 44.73 14.81 -11.28
C ILE A 75 44.69 15.61 -12.59
N PHE A 76 44.15 16.82 -12.52
CA PHE A 76 44.13 17.74 -13.65
C PHE A 76 45.56 18.24 -13.89
N GLU A 77 46.30 17.56 -14.76
CA GLU A 77 47.52 18.10 -15.35
C GLU A 77 47.13 19.30 -16.24
N GLY A 78 47.38 20.50 -15.74
CA GLY A 78 47.12 21.74 -16.48
C GLY A 78 48.09 21.87 -17.68
N PRO A 79 47.70 22.54 -18.78
CA PRO A 79 48.53 22.65 -19.99
C PRO A 79 49.94 23.25 -19.77
N ASP A 80 50.10 24.06 -18.74
CA ASP A 80 51.37 24.73 -18.38
C ASP A 80 52.20 23.95 -17.34
N THR A 81 51.80 22.72 -16.97
CA THR A 81 52.51 21.87 -15.99
C THR A 81 53.69 21.14 -16.65
N ASP A 82 54.64 21.91 -17.18
CA ASP A 82 55.89 21.35 -17.72
C ASP A 82 56.72 20.74 -16.59
N ILE A 83 56.66 19.40 -16.50
CA ILE A 83 57.32 18.58 -15.47
C ILE A 83 58.84 18.82 -15.46
N GLU A 84 59.44 19.11 -16.62
CA GLU A 84 60.88 19.41 -16.71
C GLU A 84 61.23 20.74 -16.01
N THR A 85 60.33 21.73 -16.08
CA THR A 85 60.52 23.04 -15.44
C THR A 85 60.41 22.95 -13.90
N GLU A 86 59.46 22.22 -13.32
CA GLU A 86 59.43 22.08 -11.84
C GLU A 86 60.61 21.24 -11.33
N LEU A 87 61.02 20.21 -12.07
CA LEU A 87 62.19 19.41 -11.72
C LEU A 87 63.49 20.25 -11.74
N GLN A 88 63.66 21.13 -12.72
CA GLN A 88 64.77 22.09 -12.74
C GLN A 88 64.70 23.09 -11.57
N LEU A 89 63.52 23.57 -11.19
CA LEU A 89 63.34 24.47 -10.03
C LEU A 89 63.64 23.77 -8.69
N CYS A 90 63.37 22.47 -8.56
CA CYS A 90 63.80 21.68 -7.41
C CYS A 90 65.32 21.49 -7.37
N ASN A 91 65.95 21.16 -8.50
CA ASN A 91 67.42 21.02 -8.58
C ASN A 91 68.17 22.34 -8.32
N ALA A 92 67.59 23.48 -8.72
CA ALA A 92 68.11 24.81 -8.43
C ALA A 92 68.10 25.17 -6.92
N ARG A 93 67.25 24.54 -6.11
CA ARG A 93 67.18 24.76 -4.65
C ARG A 93 68.23 23.97 -3.85
N HIS A 94 68.88 22.97 -4.46
CA HIS A 94 69.81 22.07 -3.77
C HIS A 94 71.30 22.32 -4.08
N SER A 95 71.65 23.41 -4.77
CA SER A 95 73.02 23.65 -5.27
C SER A 95 73.67 24.96 -4.79
N LYS A 96 73.91 25.10 -3.47
CA LYS A 96 74.98 25.96 -2.89
C LYS A 96 75.14 25.85 -1.36
N SER A 97 76.18 25.14 -0.91
CA SER A 97 76.97 25.48 0.30
C SER A 97 78.16 24.52 0.49
N GLU A 98 79.31 24.86 -0.08
CA GLU A 98 80.66 24.52 0.43
C GLU A 98 81.19 25.85 1.01
N ASP A 99 81.84 25.96 2.17
CA ASP A 99 83.16 25.40 2.51
C ASP A 99 83.55 25.75 3.99
N ALA A 100 84.50 25.01 4.59
CA ALA A 100 85.38 25.36 5.76
C ALA A 100 84.80 25.89 7.13
N THR A 101 85.38 25.64 8.32
CA THR A 101 86.39 24.68 8.86
C THR A 101 86.30 24.62 10.42
N GLU A 102 87.00 23.66 11.06
CA GLU A 102 87.46 23.64 12.48
C GLU A 102 86.43 23.39 13.63
N ASP A 103 86.74 22.65 14.72
CA ASP A 103 87.68 21.51 14.86
C ASP A 103 87.42 20.64 16.14
N ASP A 104 88.06 19.46 16.16
CA ASP A 104 88.51 18.55 17.24
C ASP A 104 87.62 18.00 18.41
N THR A 105 87.65 16.66 18.43
CA THR A 105 87.33 15.51 19.35
C THR A 105 87.50 15.64 20.90
N PRO A 106 87.37 14.57 21.76
CA PRO A 106 86.88 13.17 21.57
C PRO A 106 85.92 12.56 22.62
N SER A 107 85.08 11.61 22.17
CA SER A 107 84.73 10.28 22.77
C SER A 107 84.46 10.08 24.29
N THR A 108 83.26 9.55 24.63
CA THR A 108 83.08 8.11 25.03
C THR A 108 81.60 7.71 25.24
N SER A 109 81.32 6.40 25.16
CA SER A 109 79.99 5.74 25.31
C SER A 109 79.55 5.60 26.79
N GLY A 110 78.32 5.21 27.14
CA GLY A 110 77.10 4.76 26.42
C GLY A 110 75.96 4.60 27.45
N ARG A 111 74.81 3.94 27.25
CA ARG A 111 74.18 3.04 26.23
C ARG A 111 72.67 2.92 26.69
N GLN A 112 71.61 2.36 26.10
CA GLN A 112 71.12 1.45 25.02
C GLN A 112 69.59 1.80 24.89
N ILE A 113 68.65 1.34 24.04
CA ILE A 113 68.41 0.55 22.79
C ILE A 113 66.90 0.82 22.48
N TYR A 114 66.30 0.93 21.28
CA TYR A 114 66.67 0.99 19.85
C TYR A 114 65.51 1.71 19.10
N GLU A 115 65.67 2.29 17.89
CA GLU A 115 65.57 1.70 16.52
C GLU A 115 64.22 0.99 16.21
N THR A 116 63.55 1.22 15.06
CA THR A 116 64.04 1.80 13.77
C THR A 116 62.98 2.67 13.06
N GLU A 117 63.40 3.70 12.31
CA GLU A 117 62.57 4.51 11.40
C GLU A 117 63.01 4.38 9.92
N SER A 118 62.07 4.49 8.97
CA SER A 118 62.22 5.15 7.65
C SER A 118 60.90 5.03 6.84
N SER A 119 60.52 5.93 5.93
CA SER A 119 60.87 7.36 5.73
C SER A 119 59.96 7.95 4.63
N GLY A 120 59.56 9.22 4.73
CA GLY A 120 58.98 9.97 3.61
C GLY A 120 57.78 10.85 3.97
N SER A 121 57.88 12.15 3.73
CA SER A 121 56.84 13.13 4.07
C SER A 121 56.11 13.66 2.84
N SER A 122 54.77 13.64 2.86
CA SER A 122 53.93 14.57 2.11
C SER A 122 53.19 15.50 3.10
N SER A 123 53.02 16.76 2.71
CA SER A 123 52.57 17.82 3.60
C SER A 123 51.07 17.74 3.92
N LYS A 124 50.70 18.03 5.18
CA LYS A 124 49.31 18.27 5.56
C LYS A 124 48.79 19.50 4.82
N VAL A 125 47.85 19.29 3.88
CA VAL A 125 47.21 20.37 3.14
C VAL A 125 46.16 21.05 4.02
N HIS A 126 46.47 22.25 4.52
CA HIS A 126 45.50 23.09 5.21
C HIS A 126 44.75 23.97 4.19
N CYS A 127 43.63 23.47 3.67
CA CYS A 127 42.73 24.29 2.84
C CYS A 127 41.97 25.33 3.68
N SER A 128 41.91 26.57 3.21
CA SER A 128 40.98 27.59 3.69
C SER A 128 39.68 27.56 2.89
N LEU A 129 38.55 27.77 3.54
CA LEU A 129 37.20 27.64 2.97
C LEU A 129 36.98 28.50 1.71
N SER A 130 36.45 27.87 0.67
CA SER A 130 35.70 28.55 -0.41
C SER A 130 34.50 29.33 0.17
N PRO A 131 34.05 30.43 -0.46
CA PRO A 131 32.91 31.24 0.03
C PRO A 131 31.59 30.46 0.15
N LEU A 132 31.48 29.30 -0.50
CA LEU A 132 30.43 28.30 -0.31
C LEU A 132 31.05 26.89 -0.21
N PRO A 133 30.38 25.89 0.40
CA PRO A 133 30.89 24.51 0.48
C PRO A 133 31.25 23.89 -0.87
N ALA A 134 31.98 22.78 -0.88
CA ALA A 134 32.12 21.94 -2.08
C ALA A 134 30.73 21.56 -2.62
N TYR A 135 30.60 21.34 -3.94
CA TYR A 135 29.37 20.78 -4.48
C TYR A 135 29.39 19.28 -4.17
N GLU A 136 28.52 18.84 -3.26
CA GLU A 136 28.47 17.43 -2.87
C GLU A 136 27.92 16.60 -4.04
N ALA A 137 28.57 15.46 -4.32
CA ALA A 137 28.29 14.68 -5.52
C ALA A 137 27.17 13.62 -5.34
N ALA A 138 26.39 13.74 -4.26
CA ALA A 138 25.21 12.93 -4.01
C ALA A 138 23.95 13.70 -4.46
N PHE A 139 23.40 13.35 -5.61
CA PHE A 139 22.12 13.87 -6.08
C PHE A 139 21.01 12.85 -5.79
N ASP A 140 20.18 13.15 -4.79
CA ASP A 140 19.04 12.31 -4.40
C ASP A 140 17.80 12.72 -5.22
N TRP A 141 17.43 11.85 -6.16
CA TRP A 141 16.29 12.05 -7.06
C TRP A 141 14.94 11.85 -6.36
N GLU A 142 14.86 11.06 -5.29
CA GLU A 142 13.61 10.86 -4.53
C GLU A 142 13.34 12.08 -3.65
N ASN A 143 14.36 12.57 -2.95
CA ASN A 143 14.27 13.77 -2.11
C ASN A 143 13.91 15.01 -2.94
N GLU A 144 14.61 15.30 -4.05
CA GLU A 144 14.29 16.46 -4.91
C GLU A 144 12.87 16.35 -5.52
N ARG A 145 12.39 15.13 -5.86
CA ARG A 145 10.99 14.93 -6.27
C ARG A 145 10.02 15.16 -5.12
N SER A 146 10.33 14.71 -3.90
CA SER A 146 9.46 14.85 -2.72
C SER A 146 9.16 16.32 -2.36
N LEU A 147 10.07 17.23 -2.73
CA LEU A 147 9.92 18.68 -2.56
C LEU A 147 8.98 19.34 -3.59
N ILE A 148 8.57 18.62 -4.65
CA ILE A 148 7.62 19.12 -5.66
C ILE A 148 6.22 19.19 -5.03
N PHE A 149 5.56 20.34 -5.16
CA PHE A 149 4.25 20.55 -4.54
C PHE A 149 3.20 19.59 -5.12
N GLY A 150 2.63 18.75 -4.26
CA GLY A 150 1.66 17.73 -4.68
C GLY A 150 2.28 16.52 -5.39
N GLN A 151 3.59 16.26 -5.20
CA GLN A 151 4.27 15.09 -5.76
C GLN A 151 3.49 13.80 -5.48
N ARG A 152 3.47 12.93 -6.48
CA ARG A 152 2.85 11.60 -6.40
C ARG A 152 3.96 10.58 -6.23
N VAL A 153 3.99 9.94 -5.05
CA VAL A 153 4.90 8.83 -4.72
C VAL A 153 4.16 7.51 -5.00
N PRO A 154 4.82 6.46 -5.51
CA PRO A 154 4.21 5.13 -5.59
C PRO A 154 3.92 4.61 -4.17
N GLU A 155 2.66 4.42 -3.81
CA GLU A 155 2.34 3.49 -2.74
C GLU A 155 2.72 2.08 -3.21
N SER A 156 3.44 1.33 -2.38
CA SER A 156 3.65 -0.10 -2.59
C SER A 156 2.28 -0.80 -2.66
N ILE A 157 2.16 -1.86 -3.47
CA ILE A 157 0.88 -2.58 -3.64
C ILE A 157 0.34 -2.92 -2.24
N PRO A 158 -0.81 -2.38 -1.81
CA PRO A 158 -1.21 -2.53 -0.42
C PRO A 158 -1.40 -3.99 -0.09
N ALA A 159 -0.74 -4.45 0.98
CA ALA A 159 -1.10 -5.67 1.70
C ALA A 159 -2.50 -5.46 2.34
N ILE A 160 -3.52 -5.60 1.49
CA ILE A 160 -4.93 -5.16 1.62
C ILE A 160 -5.34 -4.99 3.08
N SER A 161 -5.19 -3.75 3.58
CA SER A 161 -5.32 -3.29 4.97
C SER A 161 -5.39 -4.36 6.05
N ASN A 162 -4.36 -5.21 6.10
CA ASN A 162 -4.22 -6.26 7.10
C ASN A 162 -2.97 -6.03 7.98
N SER A 163 -2.62 -4.76 8.21
CA SER A 163 -1.60 -4.27 9.16
C SER A 163 -2.00 -4.49 10.63
N GLY A 164 -2.90 -5.44 10.88
CA GLY A 164 -3.28 -5.93 12.18
C GLY A 164 -2.48 -7.19 12.52
N LEU A 165 -2.01 -7.25 13.76
CA LEU A 165 -1.44 -8.43 14.41
C LEU A 165 -2.21 -9.72 14.06
N LYS A 166 -1.59 -10.59 13.27
CA LYS A 166 -2.08 -11.95 13.00
C LYS A 166 -1.50 -12.91 14.03
N ILE A 167 -2.35 -13.77 14.60
CA ILE A 167 -1.93 -14.84 15.51
C ILE A 167 -2.40 -16.19 14.97
N THR A 168 -1.59 -17.24 15.16
CA THR A 168 -2.03 -18.63 14.98
C THR A 168 -2.18 -19.32 16.33
N VAL A 169 -3.16 -20.20 16.44
CA VAL A 169 -3.43 -21.01 17.64
C VAL A 169 -3.55 -22.47 17.22
N LYS A 170 -2.67 -23.33 17.73
CA LYS A 170 -2.68 -24.78 17.51
C LYS A 170 -2.98 -25.49 18.83
N VAL A 171 -3.80 -26.54 18.78
CA VAL A 171 -4.08 -27.39 19.95
C VAL A 171 -3.02 -28.48 20.00
N LEU A 172 -2.14 -28.46 21.01
CA LEU A 172 -1.07 -29.45 21.15
C LEU A 172 -1.54 -30.71 21.87
N SER A 173 -2.28 -30.56 22.98
CA SER A 173 -2.74 -31.69 23.78
C SER A 173 -3.86 -31.30 24.75
N LEU A 174 -4.82 -32.20 24.97
CA LEU A 174 -5.80 -32.13 26.05
C LEU A 174 -5.65 -33.37 26.94
N SER A 175 -5.56 -33.17 28.25
CA SER A 175 -5.40 -34.25 29.22
C SER A 175 -6.27 -34.03 30.46
N PHE A 176 -6.63 -35.12 31.15
CA PHE A 176 -7.42 -35.10 32.39
C PHE A 176 -6.84 -36.10 33.40
N GLN A 177 -7.01 -35.85 34.71
CA GLN A 177 -6.52 -36.78 35.75
C GLN A 177 -7.15 -38.18 35.71
N ALA A 178 -8.28 -38.35 35.01
CA ALA A 178 -8.93 -39.64 34.78
C ALA A 178 -8.51 -40.33 33.45
N GLY A 179 -7.62 -39.71 32.66
CA GLY A 179 -7.31 -40.10 31.29
C GLY A 179 -8.30 -39.54 30.25
N LEU A 180 -7.85 -39.43 29.00
CA LEU A 180 -8.68 -39.02 27.86
C LEU A 180 -9.38 -40.27 27.29
N VAL A 181 -10.47 -40.70 27.94
CA VAL A 181 -11.14 -41.99 27.68
C VAL A 181 -12.19 -41.92 26.57
N GLU A 182 -12.94 -40.82 26.50
CA GLU A 182 -13.90 -40.50 25.44
C GLU A 182 -13.31 -39.40 24.54
N PRO A 183 -13.74 -39.28 23.27
CA PRO A 183 -13.34 -38.17 22.40
C PRO A 183 -14.00 -36.85 22.83
N PHE A 184 -13.24 -35.77 22.76
CA PHE A 184 -13.69 -34.41 23.09
C PHE A 184 -13.67 -33.52 21.85
N SER A 185 -14.58 -32.57 21.76
CA SER A 185 -14.51 -31.46 20.81
C SER A 185 -14.33 -30.15 21.56
N GLY A 186 -13.94 -29.10 20.84
CA GLY A 186 -13.99 -27.75 21.38
C GLY A 186 -14.01 -26.68 20.32
N THR A 187 -14.32 -25.47 20.75
CA THR A 187 -14.21 -24.24 19.96
C THR A 187 -13.23 -23.28 20.60
N ILE A 188 -12.56 -22.48 19.77
CA ILE A 188 -11.71 -21.35 20.18
C ILE A 188 -12.10 -20.14 19.33
N CYS A 189 -12.43 -19.01 19.96
CA CYS A 189 -12.64 -17.74 19.28
C CYS A 189 -12.05 -16.55 20.05
N LEU A 190 -11.80 -15.45 19.34
CA LEU A 190 -11.47 -14.18 19.97
C LEU A 190 -12.70 -13.57 20.62
N TYR A 191 -12.57 -13.16 21.87
CA TYR A 191 -13.63 -12.51 22.65
C TYR A 191 -13.11 -11.21 23.26
N ASN A 192 -13.90 -10.14 23.15
CA ASN A 192 -13.67 -8.90 23.87
C ASN A 192 -14.41 -8.98 25.21
N ARG A 193 -13.66 -9.16 26.30
CA ARG A 193 -14.19 -9.25 27.66
C ARG A 193 -14.99 -7.99 28.01
N ASP A 194 -14.44 -6.82 27.73
CA ASP A 194 -14.97 -5.58 28.29
C ASP A 194 -16.20 -5.08 27.51
N ARG A 195 -16.28 -5.36 26.19
CA ARG A 195 -17.48 -5.18 25.34
C ARG A 195 -18.46 -6.38 25.35
N ARG A 196 -18.08 -7.53 25.92
CA ARG A 196 -18.86 -8.78 26.00
C ARG A 196 -19.28 -9.39 24.65
N GLU A 197 -18.41 -9.30 23.65
CA GLU A 197 -18.70 -9.70 22.27
C GLU A 197 -17.65 -10.66 21.69
N ARG A 198 -18.08 -11.59 20.83
CA ARG A 198 -17.17 -12.36 19.96
C ARG A 198 -16.63 -11.46 18.85
N LEU A 199 -15.32 -11.50 18.66
CA LEU A 199 -14.57 -10.78 17.61
C LEU A 199 -14.26 -11.65 16.39
N SER A 200 -14.22 -12.98 16.54
CA SER A 200 -14.01 -13.92 15.43
C SER A 200 -15.03 -15.05 15.40
N GLU A 201 -15.14 -15.68 14.23
CA GLU A 201 -15.69 -17.04 14.04
C GLU A 201 -15.02 -18.08 14.96
N ASP A 202 -15.76 -19.15 15.28
CA ASP A 202 -15.30 -20.28 16.10
C ASP A 202 -14.38 -21.24 15.31
N PHE A 203 -13.14 -21.40 15.76
CA PHE A 203 -12.23 -22.46 15.29
C PHE A 203 -12.56 -23.78 16.00
N TYR A 204 -13.02 -24.78 15.24
CA TYR A 204 -13.41 -26.10 15.74
C TYR A 204 -12.22 -27.07 15.76
N PHE A 205 -12.03 -27.76 16.89
CA PHE A 205 -11.05 -28.83 17.05
C PHE A 205 -11.64 -30.10 17.66
N HIS A 206 -10.93 -31.22 17.50
CA HIS A 206 -11.32 -32.54 18.01
C HIS A 206 -10.10 -33.27 18.60
N MET A 207 -10.31 -33.93 19.74
CA MET A 207 -9.28 -34.65 20.50
C MET A 207 -9.73 -36.09 20.70
N LEU A 208 -9.11 -37.01 19.95
CA LEU A 208 -9.29 -38.45 20.11
C LEU A 208 -8.44 -38.99 21.28
N PRO A 209 -8.92 -40.02 22.00
CA PRO A 209 -8.09 -40.81 22.93
C PRO A 209 -6.80 -41.30 22.29
N THR A 210 -5.71 -41.37 23.05
CA THR A 210 -4.40 -41.86 22.56
C THR A 210 -4.48 -43.28 22.00
N ASP A 211 -5.37 -44.12 22.55
CA ASP A 211 -5.67 -45.47 22.05
C ASP A 211 -6.33 -45.48 20.63
N MET A 212 -6.64 -44.31 20.06
CA MET A 212 -7.43 -44.13 18.82
C MET A 212 -6.92 -42.96 17.93
N GLN A 213 -5.65 -42.56 18.04
CA GLN A 213 -5.09 -41.47 17.21
C GLN A 213 -4.44 -41.97 15.91
N ASP A 214 -5.01 -41.58 14.77
CA ASP A 214 -4.28 -41.54 13.50
C ASP A 214 -3.37 -40.31 13.44
N GLN A 215 -2.15 -40.47 12.89
CA GLN A 215 -1.07 -39.48 13.01
C GLN A 215 -1.36 -38.12 12.32
N GLY A 216 -2.30 -38.05 11.38
CA GLY A 216 -2.61 -36.83 10.61
C GLY A 216 -3.65 -35.87 11.23
N SER A 217 -4.23 -36.18 12.40
CA SER A 217 -5.41 -35.44 12.91
C SER A 217 -5.13 -34.09 13.59
N LEU A 218 -3.87 -33.81 13.98
CA LEU A 218 -3.56 -32.81 15.03
C LEU A 218 -2.86 -31.53 14.55
N ASP A 219 -2.55 -31.40 13.25
CA ASP A 219 -1.71 -30.30 12.77
C ASP A 219 -2.46 -28.99 12.43
N ARG A 220 -3.79 -28.97 12.62
CA ARG A 220 -4.64 -27.82 12.29
C ARG A 220 -4.35 -26.62 13.20
N ARG A 221 -3.99 -25.47 12.60
CA ARG A 221 -3.90 -24.17 13.27
C ARG A 221 -5.10 -23.28 12.89
N GLY A 222 -5.63 -22.55 13.86
CA GLY A 222 -6.59 -21.46 13.65
C GLY A 222 -5.87 -20.13 13.58
N VAL A 223 -6.07 -19.36 12.51
CA VAL A 223 -5.47 -18.03 12.28
C VAL A 223 -6.52 -16.96 12.56
N PHE A 224 -6.14 -15.97 13.37
CA PHE A 224 -7.01 -14.87 13.80
C PHE A 224 -6.31 -13.52 13.60
N SER A 225 -7.02 -12.53 13.06
CA SER A 225 -6.53 -11.14 12.91
C SER A 225 -6.91 -10.28 14.12
N LEU A 226 -6.08 -9.28 14.47
CA LEU A 226 -6.33 -8.27 15.49
C LEU A 226 -5.77 -6.92 15.05
N ASP A 227 -6.53 -5.83 15.12
CA ASP A 227 -6.05 -4.50 14.71
C ASP A 227 -4.83 -4.06 15.55
N ALA A 228 -4.87 -4.32 16.87
CA ALA A 228 -3.81 -4.03 17.83
C ALA A 228 -3.85 -5.01 19.03
N PRO A 229 -2.75 -5.23 19.76
CA PRO A 229 -2.76 -5.93 21.04
C PRO A 229 -3.59 -5.16 22.08
N SER A 230 -4.42 -5.87 22.87
CA SER A 230 -5.30 -5.22 23.86
C SER A 230 -5.63 -6.14 25.05
N PRO A 231 -5.50 -5.69 26.32
CA PRO A 231 -5.78 -6.48 27.52
C PRO A 231 -7.26 -6.88 27.70
N SER A 232 -8.15 -6.30 26.88
CA SER A 232 -9.57 -6.66 26.81
C SER A 232 -9.83 -7.91 25.97
N VAL A 233 -8.85 -8.35 25.16
CA VAL A 233 -8.98 -9.47 24.23
C VAL A 233 -8.48 -10.77 24.86
N CYS A 234 -9.31 -11.81 24.80
CA CYS A 234 -8.99 -13.16 25.24
C CYS A 234 -9.39 -14.21 24.20
N LEU A 235 -8.77 -15.40 24.28
CA LEU A 235 -9.32 -16.61 23.69
C LEU A 235 -10.45 -17.12 24.60
N LEU A 236 -11.66 -17.21 24.08
CA LEU A 236 -12.75 -17.97 24.69
C LEU A 236 -12.67 -19.39 24.17
N ILE A 237 -12.57 -20.36 25.09
CA ILE A 237 -12.43 -21.78 24.78
C ILE A 237 -13.59 -22.53 25.40
N GLN A 238 -14.25 -23.39 24.62
CA GLN A 238 -15.32 -24.28 25.11
C GLN A 238 -14.99 -25.72 24.79
N LEU A 239 -15.35 -26.65 25.69
CA LEU A 239 -15.09 -28.08 25.57
C LEU A 239 -16.40 -28.88 25.65
N GLU A 240 -16.63 -29.68 24.62
CA GLU A 240 -17.77 -30.58 24.42
C GLU A 240 -17.35 -32.05 24.63
N LYS A 241 -18.27 -32.88 25.13
CA LYS A 241 -18.14 -34.35 25.19
C LYS A 241 -19.46 -35.03 24.77
N ALA A 242 -19.51 -36.36 24.65
CA ALA A 242 -20.77 -37.07 24.40
C ALA A 242 -21.79 -36.84 25.53
N ALA A 243 -23.05 -36.50 25.21
CA ALA A 243 -24.03 -36.13 26.24
C ALA A 243 -24.46 -37.33 27.11
N THR A 244 -24.61 -37.12 28.43
CA THR A 244 -24.83 -38.20 29.41
C THR A 244 -25.82 -37.84 30.53
N GLU A 245 -26.93 -38.58 30.66
CA GLU A 245 -27.86 -38.48 31.79
C GLU A 245 -28.43 -39.85 32.19
N GLU A 246 -28.44 -40.14 33.49
CA GLU A 246 -28.88 -41.40 34.14
C GLU A 246 -28.25 -42.73 33.68
N GLY A 247 -27.82 -43.57 34.63
CA GLY A 247 -27.21 -44.90 34.39
C GLY A 247 -25.77 -44.90 33.80
N GLY A 248 -25.32 -43.77 33.27
CA GLY A 248 -23.97 -43.55 32.73
C GLY A 248 -22.92 -43.10 33.73
N VAL A 249 -21.68 -42.94 33.24
CA VAL A 249 -20.55 -42.43 34.02
C VAL A 249 -20.73 -40.90 34.16
N THR A 250 -21.10 -40.45 35.36
CA THR A 250 -21.44 -39.03 35.57
C THR A 250 -20.28 -38.08 35.21
N PRO A 251 -20.55 -36.87 34.66
CA PRO A 251 -19.54 -35.82 34.45
C PRO A 251 -18.84 -35.30 35.73
N SER A 252 -19.06 -35.94 36.89
CA SER A 252 -18.33 -35.68 38.13
C SER A 252 -16.92 -36.25 38.13
N VAL A 253 -16.63 -37.30 37.34
CA VAL A 253 -15.34 -38.01 37.28
C VAL A 253 -14.17 -37.04 37.08
N TYR A 254 -14.26 -36.22 36.02
CA TYR A 254 -13.26 -35.21 35.67
C TYR A 254 -13.19 -34.01 36.65
N SER A 255 -13.99 -34.02 37.73
CA SER A 255 -14.03 -33.00 38.80
C SER A 255 -13.75 -33.57 40.20
N ARG A 256 -13.26 -34.82 40.33
CA ARG A 256 -12.99 -35.48 41.61
C ARG A 256 -11.75 -34.90 42.33
N LYS A 257 -11.74 -35.00 43.67
CA LYS A 257 -10.67 -34.43 44.51
C LYS A 257 -9.40 -35.30 44.49
N GLU A 258 -9.56 -36.62 44.55
CA GLU A 258 -8.49 -37.62 44.50
C GLU A 258 -8.36 -38.22 43.09
N PRO A 259 -7.17 -38.74 42.71
CA PRO A 259 -6.96 -39.45 41.45
C PRO A 259 -7.63 -40.83 41.49
N VAL A 260 -8.95 -40.86 41.30
CA VAL A 260 -9.68 -42.11 41.09
C VAL A 260 -9.45 -42.55 39.64
N HIS A 261 -8.56 -43.53 39.45
CA HIS A 261 -8.50 -44.27 38.18
C HIS A 261 -9.90 -44.79 37.85
N LEU A 262 -10.39 -44.50 36.65
CA LEU A 262 -11.65 -45.07 36.15
C LEU A 262 -11.55 -46.59 36.20
N ALA A 263 -12.58 -47.26 36.72
CA ALA A 263 -12.62 -48.72 36.64
C ALA A 263 -12.69 -49.13 35.16
N GLU A 264 -12.09 -50.26 34.78
CA GLU A 264 -12.07 -50.70 33.38
C GLU A 264 -13.50 -50.83 32.79
N LYS A 265 -14.46 -51.23 33.63
CA LYS A 265 -15.91 -51.26 33.31
C LYS A 265 -16.53 -49.88 33.06
N GLU A 266 -16.00 -48.81 33.66
CA GLU A 266 -16.36 -47.42 33.38
C GLU A 266 -15.65 -46.91 32.11
N LYS A 267 -14.37 -47.27 31.90
CA LYS A 267 -13.61 -46.95 30.67
C LYS A 267 -14.34 -47.48 29.43
N GLN A 268 -14.66 -48.77 29.43
CA GLN A 268 -15.38 -49.44 28.35
C GLN A 268 -16.79 -48.85 28.14
N LYS A 269 -17.52 -48.51 29.22
CA LYS A 269 -18.83 -47.84 29.12
C LYS A 269 -18.76 -46.52 28.36
N LEU A 270 -17.78 -45.66 28.67
CA LEU A 270 -17.58 -44.38 27.99
C LEU A 270 -17.20 -44.58 26.52
N GLN A 271 -16.25 -45.47 26.23
CA GLN A 271 -15.80 -45.75 24.85
C GLN A 271 -16.89 -46.35 23.95
N VAL A 272 -17.81 -47.15 24.51
CA VAL A 272 -18.98 -47.65 23.78
C VAL A 272 -20.02 -46.55 23.61
N TRP A 273 -20.31 -45.76 24.66
CA TRP A 273 -21.29 -44.67 24.59
C TRP A 273 -20.91 -43.61 23.55
N SER A 274 -19.66 -43.16 23.53
CA SER A 274 -19.19 -42.13 22.59
C SER A 274 -19.17 -42.57 21.12
N ARG A 275 -19.37 -43.87 20.83
CA ARG A 275 -19.55 -44.40 19.46
C ARG A 275 -21.02 -44.53 19.06
N ILE A 276 -21.93 -44.58 20.04
CA ILE A 276 -23.39 -44.75 19.85
C ILE A 276 -24.13 -43.42 19.95
N MET A 277 -23.60 -42.46 20.71
CA MET A 277 -24.23 -41.19 21.03
C MET A 277 -23.78 -40.07 20.09
N PRO A 278 -24.62 -39.62 19.13
CA PRO A 278 -24.21 -38.64 18.12
C PRO A 278 -24.25 -37.19 18.62
N TYR A 279 -24.82 -36.93 19.80
CA TYR A 279 -25.02 -35.58 20.34
C TYR A 279 -24.06 -35.28 21.49
N LYS A 280 -23.57 -34.04 21.54
CA LYS A 280 -22.59 -33.56 22.51
C LYS A 280 -23.24 -32.66 23.58
N GLU A 281 -22.63 -32.57 24.75
CA GLU A 281 -22.99 -31.63 25.83
C GLU A 281 -21.81 -30.71 26.17
N SER A 282 -22.10 -29.47 26.55
CA SER A 282 -21.11 -28.53 27.08
C SER A 282 -20.60 -28.99 28.43
N PHE A 283 -19.28 -29.09 28.60
CA PHE A 283 -18.67 -29.71 29.78
C PHE A 283 -17.75 -28.75 30.56
N ALA A 284 -16.87 -28.03 29.86
CA ALA A 284 -15.93 -27.08 30.47
C ALA A 284 -15.66 -25.88 29.56
N TRP A 285 -15.16 -24.78 30.12
CA TRP A 285 -14.74 -23.59 29.39
C TRP A 285 -13.50 -22.93 30.03
N ALA A 286 -12.82 -22.08 29.26
CA ALA A 286 -11.75 -21.20 29.75
C ALA A 286 -11.79 -19.85 29.03
N MET A 287 -11.25 -18.81 29.67
CA MET A 287 -10.94 -17.52 29.05
C MET A 287 -9.47 -17.20 29.30
N ILE A 288 -8.68 -17.05 28.24
CA ILE A 288 -7.24 -16.82 28.32
C ILE A 288 -6.91 -15.42 27.79
N PRO A 289 -6.51 -14.45 28.64
CA PRO A 289 -6.08 -13.15 28.16
C PRO A 289 -4.87 -13.33 27.25
N LEU A 290 -4.85 -12.65 26.10
CA LEU A 290 -3.71 -12.73 25.18
C LEU A 290 -2.59 -11.75 25.52
N PHE A 291 -2.94 -10.59 26.11
CA PHE A 291 -2.05 -9.45 26.32
C PHE A 291 -2.12 -8.94 27.77
N GLU A 292 -1.00 -8.40 28.25
CA GLU A 292 -0.88 -7.94 29.64
C GLU A 292 -1.64 -6.64 29.93
N SER A 293 -2.14 -6.54 31.16
CA SER A 293 -2.82 -5.33 31.66
C SER A 293 -1.82 -4.42 32.39
N ASN A 294 -1.32 -3.38 31.70
CA ASN A 294 -0.48 -2.34 32.31
C ASN A 294 -1.25 -1.58 33.41
N ARG A 295 -1.22 -2.08 34.65
CA ARG A 295 -1.74 -1.43 35.85
C ARG A 295 -0.57 -1.00 36.73
N ALA A 296 -0.25 0.30 36.70
CA ALA A 296 0.77 0.87 37.56
C ALA A 296 0.33 0.84 39.04
N GLY A 297 1.09 0.12 39.87
CA GLY A 297 1.13 0.28 41.33
C GLY A 297 0.07 -0.45 42.16
N GLY A 298 0.53 -1.20 43.17
CA GLY A 298 -0.24 -1.45 44.40
C GLY A 298 -0.55 -2.92 44.75
N LEU A 299 0.31 -3.50 45.60
CA LEU A 299 0.01 -4.55 46.61
C LEU A 299 -0.75 -5.82 46.18
N SER A 300 0.02 -6.90 46.02
CA SER A 300 -0.24 -8.26 46.56
C SER A 300 -1.67 -8.82 46.50
N ASP A 301 -1.95 -9.62 45.47
CA ASP A 301 -2.71 -10.86 45.66
C ASP A 301 -2.20 -11.98 44.71
N ALA A 302 -2.65 -13.22 44.90
CA ALA A 302 -1.97 -14.43 44.42
C ALA A 302 -1.89 -14.62 42.89
N ALA A 303 -0.85 -15.34 42.45
CA ALA A 303 -0.47 -15.51 41.06
C ALA A 303 -1.58 -16.08 40.15
N SER A 304 -1.79 -15.40 39.02
CA SER A 304 -2.47 -15.92 37.82
C SER A 304 -1.43 -16.09 36.70
N PRO A 305 -1.60 -17.03 35.76
CA PRO A 305 -0.61 -17.27 34.70
C PRO A 305 -0.44 -16.03 33.81
N SER A 306 0.80 -15.80 33.37
CA SER A 306 1.21 -14.69 32.50
C SER A 306 0.50 -14.71 31.15
N SER A 307 0.36 -13.53 30.54
CA SER A 307 -0.25 -13.44 29.20
C SER A 307 0.73 -13.96 28.14
N PRO A 308 0.27 -14.71 27.13
CA PRO A 308 1.15 -15.42 26.19
C PRO A 308 1.83 -14.50 25.18
N LEU A 309 1.34 -13.28 24.94
CA LEU A 309 1.91 -12.32 24.02
C LEU A 309 2.31 -11.03 24.76
N ALA A 310 3.31 -11.15 25.64
CA ALA A 310 3.96 -10.00 26.28
C ALA A 310 4.83 -9.23 25.27
N PRO A 311 4.92 -7.88 25.35
CA PRO A 311 5.77 -7.09 24.46
C PRO A 311 7.26 -7.27 24.81
N SER A 312 8.05 -7.77 23.86
CA SER A 312 9.50 -7.94 24.00
C SER A 312 10.23 -6.58 23.99
N LEU A 313 10.49 -6.03 25.16
CA LEU A 313 11.34 -4.84 25.33
C LEU A 313 12.83 -5.23 25.35
N SER A 314 13.53 -4.97 24.24
CA SER A 314 15.01 -4.96 24.24
C SER A 314 15.58 -4.03 23.15
N GLY A 315 15.20 -2.75 23.21
CA GLY A 315 16.13 -1.66 22.86
C GLY A 315 17.04 -1.39 24.07
N SER A 316 18.28 -0.92 23.84
CA SER A 316 19.34 -0.91 24.85
C SER A 316 19.18 0.11 25.99
N SER A 317 19.65 -0.28 27.18
CA SER A 317 20.48 0.55 28.08
C SER A 317 21.00 -0.27 29.27
N SER A 318 22.06 0.20 29.92
CA SER A 318 22.87 -0.54 30.89
C SER A 318 22.73 -0.05 32.33
N GLN A 319 22.93 -0.96 33.31
CA GLN A 319 23.80 -0.75 34.47
C GLN A 319 24.08 -2.05 35.26
N ASP A 320 25.13 -2.04 36.08
CA ASP A 320 25.72 -3.20 36.76
C ASP A 320 24.96 -3.67 38.03
N SER A 321 25.04 -4.98 38.35
CA SER A 321 25.64 -5.46 39.62
C SER A 321 25.62 -7.00 39.83
N ILE A 322 26.80 -7.61 39.65
CA ILE A 322 27.42 -8.76 40.37
C ILE A 322 26.54 -9.69 41.26
N VAL A 323 26.50 -11.01 40.95
CA VAL A 323 26.96 -12.16 41.80
C VAL A 323 26.60 -13.54 41.17
N ASP A 324 27.55 -14.48 41.26
CA ASP A 324 27.62 -15.87 40.73
C ASP A 324 27.07 -16.98 41.69
N PRO A 325 27.11 -18.31 41.39
CA PRO A 325 26.61 -19.07 40.20
C PRO A 325 25.95 -20.44 40.62
N ILE A 326 26.16 -21.54 39.86
CA ILE A 326 25.83 -22.99 40.13
C ILE A 326 24.41 -23.42 39.66
N SER A 327 24.14 -24.56 38.98
CA SER A 327 24.90 -25.81 38.68
C SER A 327 24.79 -26.32 37.22
N LYS A 328 25.64 -27.31 36.86
CA LYS A 328 25.81 -27.92 35.52
C LYS A 328 24.93 -29.16 35.22
N LEU A 329 25.05 -29.65 33.97
CA LEU A 329 24.77 -30.99 33.39
C LEU A 329 23.38 -31.18 32.75
N ALA A 330 23.25 -31.85 31.58
CA ALA A 330 24.23 -32.54 30.72
C ALA A 330 23.91 -32.36 29.21
N LEU A 331 24.87 -32.70 28.34
CA LEU A 331 24.70 -32.74 26.88
C LEU A 331 23.97 -34.02 26.43
N ASP A 332 23.14 -33.90 25.40
CA ASP A 332 23.21 -34.80 24.24
C ASP A 332 22.86 -34.02 22.96
N GLY A 333 23.38 -34.45 21.80
CA GLY A 333 23.44 -33.65 20.59
C GLY A 333 22.35 -33.94 19.56
N LYS A 334 21.45 -32.98 19.32
CA LYS A 334 20.67 -32.89 18.07
C LYS A 334 20.39 -31.43 17.70
N VAL A 335 20.96 -30.99 16.59
CA VAL A 335 20.66 -29.68 15.99
C VAL A 335 19.36 -29.81 15.20
N ASN A 336 18.26 -29.32 15.78
CA ASN A 336 17.05 -29.02 15.02
C ASN A 336 17.15 -27.57 14.52
N HIS A 337 16.81 -27.34 13.25
CA HIS A 337 16.65 -25.99 12.72
C HIS A 337 15.40 -25.36 13.35
N TYR A 338 15.57 -24.22 14.03
CA TYR A 338 14.47 -23.44 14.56
C TYR A 338 14.00 -22.41 13.52
N SER A 339 12.69 -22.38 13.27
CA SER A 339 12.02 -21.35 12.47
C SER A 339 11.97 -20.02 13.23
N SER A 340 12.11 -18.90 12.51
CA SER A 340 12.19 -17.56 13.10
C SER A 340 10.82 -16.98 13.48
N GLY A 341 10.09 -17.65 14.38
CA GLY A 341 8.80 -17.22 14.90
C GLY A 341 8.72 -17.42 16.42
N SER A 342 8.22 -16.41 17.14
CA SER A 342 8.08 -16.47 18.61
C SER A 342 6.80 -17.20 19.02
N SER A 343 6.77 -18.54 18.83
CA SER A 343 5.67 -19.37 19.33
C SER A 343 5.78 -19.59 20.85
N VAL A 344 4.65 -19.44 21.54
CA VAL A 344 4.53 -19.52 23.00
C VAL A 344 3.56 -20.63 23.36
N ILE A 345 4.02 -21.59 24.15
CA ILE A 345 3.19 -22.71 24.63
C ILE A 345 2.45 -22.28 25.89
N VAL A 346 1.12 -22.25 25.80
CA VAL A 346 0.19 -21.84 26.85
C VAL A 346 -0.38 -23.08 27.53
N GLU A 347 -0.11 -23.25 28.83
CA GLU A 347 -0.68 -24.34 29.61
C GLU A 347 -1.88 -23.88 30.46
N ILE A 348 -3.03 -24.50 30.22
CA ILE A 348 -4.33 -24.12 30.77
C ILE A 348 -4.80 -25.23 31.72
N SER A 349 -4.52 -25.06 33.01
CA SER A 349 -4.88 -25.99 34.09
C SER A 349 -6.20 -25.64 34.80
N ASN A 350 -6.71 -24.42 34.63
CA ASN A 350 -7.89 -23.88 35.32
C ASN A 350 -9.15 -23.95 34.45
N LEU A 351 -9.54 -25.15 34.02
CA LEU A 351 -10.76 -25.37 33.24
C LEU A 351 -12.01 -25.19 34.12
N ASN A 352 -12.83 -24.19 33.83
CA ASN A 352 -14.07 -23.92 34.56
C ASN A 352 -15.16 -24.90 34.16
N LYS A 353 -15.91 -25.42 35.14
CA LYS A 353 -17.01 -26.35 34.88
C LYS A 353 -18.27 -25.61 34.41
N VAL A 354 -18.92 -26.11 33.36
CA VAL A 354 -20.24 -25.62 32.93
C VAL A 354 -21.30 -25.91 34.01
N LYS A 355 -22.22 -24.96 34.21
CA LYS A 355 -23.31 -25.03 35.20
C LYS A 355 -24.67 -25.13 34.49
N GLU A 356 -25.67 -25.73 35.14
CA GLU A 356 -27.08 -25.60 34.75
C GLU A 356 -27.43 -24.12 34.51
N SER A 357 -27.91 -23.81 33.29
CA SER A 357 -28.21 -22.46 32.80
C SER A 357 -27.03 -21.46 32.84
N TYR A 358 -25.84 -21.93 32.43
CA TYR A 358 -24.68 -21.08 32.10
C TYR A 358 -24.91 -20.28 30.80
N ILE A 359 -24.60 -18.98 30.83
CA ILE A 359 -24.73 -18.01 29.71
C ILE A 359 -23.47 -17.13 29.63
N GLU A 360 -23.12 -16.61 28.44
CA GLU A 360 -21.92 -15.79 28.25
C GLU A 360 -21.90 -14.56 29.19
N ASP A 361 -23.05 -13.92 29.45
CA ASP A 361 -23.18 -12.80 30.40
C ASP A 361 -22.70 -13.12 31.84
N SER A 362 -22.65 -14.40 32.20
CA SER A 362 -22.25 -14.86 33.54
C SER A 362 -20.74 -15.14 33.68
N LEU A 363 -19.95 -15.02 32.60
CA LEU A 363 -18.51 -15.26 32.56
C LEU A 363 -17.68 -14.38 33.52
N GLN A 364 -18.23 -13.29 34.04
CA GLN A 364 -17.50 -12.24 34.75
C GLN A 364 -17.89 -12.01 36.22
N ASP A 365 -18.94 -12.64 36.74
CA ASP A 365 -19.43 -12.36 38.10
C ASP A 365 -18.58 -13.09 39.17
N PRO A 366 -17.69 -12.39 39.91
CA PRO A 366 -16.81 -13.06 40.88
C PRO A 366 -17.54 -13.50 42.15
N LYS A 367 -18.80 -13.03 42.34
CA LYS A 367 -19.59 -13.26 43.55
C LYS A 367 -20.45 -14.54 43.43
N ARG A 368 -20.65 -15.06 42.22
CA ARG A 368 -21.19 -16.40 41.99
C ARG A 368 -20.12 -17.46 42.29
N LYS A 369 -20.23 -18.09 43.46
CA LYS A 369 -19.36 -19.20 43.91
C LYS A 369 -19.05 -20.19 42.77
N VAL A 370 -17.83 -20.12 42.24
CA VAL A 370 -17.34 -21.03 41.21
C VAL A 370 -17.25 -22.43 41.81
N HIS A 371 -17.95 -23.40 41.21
CA HIS A 371 -17.84 -24.80 41.62
C HIS A 371 -16.47 -25.34 41.20
N LYS A 372 -15.97 -26.36 41.91
CA LYS A 372 -14.62 -26.94 41.72
C LYS A 372 -14.26 -27.07 40.23
N PRO A 373 -13.09 -26.56 39.79
CA PRO A 373 -12.68 -26.65 38.39
C PRO A 373 -12.56 -28.10 37.93
N VAL A 374 -12.66 -28.29 36.62
CA VAL A 374 -12.34 -29.55 35.96
C VAL A 374 -10.83 -29.75 36.02
N LYS A 375 -10.40 -30.93 36.46
CA LYS A 375 -8.97 -31.26 36.56
C LYS A 375 -8.43 -31.78 35.23
N GLY A 376 -8.26 -30.86 34.30
CA GLY A 376 -7.61 -31.10 33.01
C GLY A 376 -6.58 -30.04 32.69
N VAL A 377 -5.66 -30.40 31.80
CA VAL A 377 -4.63 -29.52 31.26
C VAL A 377 -4.78 -29.52 29.74
N LEU A 378 -5.10 -28.35 29.19
CA LEU A 378 -5.08 -28.06 27.76
C LEU A 378 -3.80 -27.28 27.44
N ARG A 379 -3.03 -27.72 26.44
CA ARG A 379 -1.87 -27.01 25.93
C ARG A 379 -2.16 -26.48 24.54
N LEU A 380 -1.96 -25.18 24.36
CA LEU A 380 -2.01 -24.50 23.08
C LEU A 380 -0.61 -24.02 22.71
N GLU A 381 -0.30 -24.00 21.42
CA GLU A 381 0.76 -23.17 20.86
C GLU A 381 0.10 -21.91 20.29
N VAL A 382 0.57 -20.74 20.73
CA VAL A 382 0.12 -19.43 20.23
C VAL A 382 1.31 -18.73 19.61
N GLU A 383 1.24 -18.41 18.32
CA GLU A 383 2.35 -17.82 17.57
C GLU A 383 1.90 -16.49 16.96
N LYS A 384 2.67 -15.42 17.20
CA LYS A 384 2.53 -14.17 16.46
C LYS A 384 3.17 -14.35 15.08
N LEU A 385 2.39 -14.18 14.03
CA LEU A 385 2.97 -13.98 12.70
C LEU A 385 3.49 -12.54 12.64
N HIS A 386 4.72 -12.38 12.16
CA HIS A 386 5.15 -11.10 11.59
C HIS A 386 4.63 -11.02 10.17
N ASP A 387 4.30 -9.82 9.70
CA ASP A 387 4.29 -9.58 8.26
C ASP A 387 5.74 -9.27 7.90
N ASP A 388 6.44 -10.25 7.32
CA ASP A 388 7.80 -10.07 6.79
C ASP A 388 7.73 -9.18 5.54
N HIS A 389 7.63 -7.87 5.76
CA HIS A 389 8.09 -6.89 4.79
C HIS A 389 9.62 -6.83 4.86
N ASN A 390 10.27 -6.95 3.71
CA ASN A 390 11.70 -6.68 3.61
C ASN A 390 11.95 -5.20 3.93
N ASP A 391 12.66 -4.91 5.03
CA ASP A 391 13.32 -3.63 5.24
C ASP A 391 14.56 -3.53 4.31
N VAL A 392 14.27 -3.36 3.03
CA VAL A 392 15.15 -2.80 2.01
C VAL A 392 14.38 -1.57 1.51
N ASP A 393 14.72 -0.34 1.92
CA ASP A 393 16.02 0.15 2.41
C ASP A 393 15.98 0.81 3.80
N ASN A 394 17.02 0.57 4.61
CA ASN A 394 17.47 1.46 5.69
C ASN A 394 18.91 1.15 6.16
N ALA A 395 19.85 1.07 5.21
CA ALA A 395 21.28 0.95 5.51
C ALA A 395 21.86 2.31 5.96
N SER A 396 21.81 2.58 7.27
CA SER A 396 22.43 3.77 7.88
C SER A 396 23.88 3.95 7.43
N GLU A 397 24.27 5.19 7.15
CA GLU A 397 25.68 5.55 7.00
C GLU A 397 26.48 5.12 8.24
N GLY A 398 27.69 4.60 8.01
CA GLY A 398 28.49 3.94 9.05
C GLY A 398 29.83 3.45 8.51
N GLY A 399 30.62 4.35 7.92
CA GLY A 399 31.83 3.97 7.18
C GLY A 399 32.94 3.36 8.05
N SER A 400 33.51 2.26 7.60
CA SER A 400 34.84 1.78 7.99
C SER A 400 35.45 0.96 6.86
N MET A 401 36.68 1.28 6.45
CA MET A 401 37.42 0.48 5.47
C MET A 401 38.43 -0.43 6.18
N ALA A 402 38.38 -1.72 5.86
CA ALA A 402 39.45 -2.66 6.12
C ALA A 402 39.69 -3.48 4.85
N ASN A 403 40.90 -3.39 4.30
CA ASN A 403 41.32 -4.24 3.20
C ASN A 403 41.70 -5.63 3.73
N ASP A 404 41.51 -6.66 2.92
CA ASP A 404 42.53 -7.70 2.78
C ASP A 404 42.59 -8.13 1.30
N LEU A 405 43.73 -8.70 0.88
CA LEU A 405 44.20 -8.63 -0.51
C LEU A 405 44.87 -9.93 -1.00
N ASN A 406 45.01 -10.02 -2.34
CA ASN A 406 45.82 -10.97 -3.12
C ASN A 406 45.20 -12.40 -3.31
N ASP A 407 45.55 -13.17 -4.35
CA ASP A 407 46.68 -12.99 -5.30
C ASP A 407 46.45 -13.49 -6.75
N ALA A 408 47.23 -12.90 -7.66
CA ALA A 408 47.73 -13.27 -9.01
C ALA A 408 47.04 -14.28 -9.97
N GLY A 409 47.09 -13.97 -11.28
CA GLY A 409 47.05 -14.96 -12.37
C GLY A 409 46.76 -14.44 -13.80
N ASP A 410 47.77 -14.04 -14.58
CA ASP A 410 47.63 -13.59 -15.98
C ASP A 410 47.32 -14.71 -17.01
N ILE A 411 46.65 -14.38 -18.13
CA ILE A 411 47.19 -14.44 -19.52
C ILE A 411 46.14 -14.07 -20.61
N ASN A 412 46.64 -13.63 -21.77
CA ASN A 412 45.96 -12.94 -22.88
C ASN A 412 44.99 -13.74 -23.80
N ASN A 413 44.24 -12.96 -24.60
CA ASN A 413 43.65 -13.22 -25.93
C ASN A 413 42.30 -13.94 -26.09
N GLY A 414 41.33 -13.24 -26.72
CA GLY A 414 41.01 -13.62 -28.11
C GLY A 414 39.55 -13.88 -28.55
N ARG A 415 38.68 -12.86 -28.54
CA ARG A 415 37.44 -12.73 -29.37
C ARG A 415 36.26 -13.72 -29.19
N SER A 416 35.08 -13.10 -29.02
CA SER A 416 33.74 -13.54 -29.47
C SER A 416 33.20 -14.92 -29.06
N ASN A 417 32.18 -14.92 -28.18
CA ASN A 417 30.80 -14.90 -28.68
C ASN A 417 29.79 -14.34 -27.64
N ARG A 418 28.50 -14.27 -28.02
CA ARG A 418 27.38 -13.82 -27.17
C ARG A 418 26.97 -14.84 -26.09
N SER A 419 26.14 -14.34 -25.16
CA SER A 419 25.28 -15.03 -24.18
C SER A 419 25.93 -15.88 -23.08
N SER A 420 25.79 -15.41 -21.83
CA SER A 420 24.99 -16.08 -20.80
C SER A 420 24.30 -15.04 -19.92
N PHE A 421 23.10 -15.35 -19.42
CA PHE A 421 22.29 -14.50 -18.55
C PHE A 421 21.75 -15.41 -17.45
N ASP A 422 22.51 -15.57 -16.36
CA ASP A 422 22.14 -16.45 -15.24
C ASP A 422 21.30 -15.68 -14.21
N GLY A 423 19.99 -15.67 -14.44
CA GLY A 423 19.02 -15.12 -13.50
C GLY A 423 18.82 -16.04 -12.29
N ILE A 424 18.90 -15.48 -11.08
CA ILE A 424 18.62 -16.22 -9.84
C ILE A 424 17.11 -16.51 -9.76
N HIS A 425 16.73 -17.78 -9.89
CA HIS A 425 15.34 -18.21 -9.87
C HIS A 425 14.68 -18.06 -8.49
N SER A 426 13.74 -17.11 -8.36
CA SER A 426 12.73 -17.13 -7.29
C SER A 426 11.59 -18.09 -7.67
N SER A 427 11.48 -19.22 -6.97
CA SER A 427 10.54 -20.30 -7.33
C SER A 427 9.11 -20.01 -6.89
N VAL A 428 8.28 -19.50 -7.81
CA VAL A 428 6.84 -19.32 -7.60
C VAL A 428 6.09 -20.65 -7.72
N ASN A 429 5.65 -21.23 -6.60
CA ASN A 429 4.83 -22.43 -6.58
C ASN A 429 3.38 -22.13 -6.98
N SER A 430 3.04 -22.38 -8.24
CA SER A 430 1.66 -22.38 -8.74
C SER A 430 1.06 -23.79 -8.67
N ILE A 431 -0.19 -23.92 -8.18
CA ILE A 431 -0.93 -25.18 -8.14
C ILE A 431 -2.19 -25.06 -9.01
N ALA A 432 -2.10 -25.58 -10.23
CA ALA A 432 -3.25 -25.70 -11.14
C ALA A 432 -3.96 -27.05 -10.94
N ILE A 433 -5.26 -27.04 -10.64
CA ILE A 433 -6.03 -28.27 -10.44
C ILE A 433 -6.49 -28.83 -11.80
N ALA A 434 -5.66 -29.71 -12.39
CA ALA A 434 -6.03 -30.51 -13.55
C ALA A 434 -6.45 -31.93 -13.12
N LYS A 435 -7.72 -32.30 -13.34
CA LYS A 435 -8.21 -33.67 -13.10
C LYS A 435 -7.79 -34.62 -14.23
N LYS A 436 -6.88 -35.55 -13.96
CA LYS A 436 -6.81 -36.84 -14.69
C LYS A 436 -6.09 -37.93 -13.91
N ASP A 437 -6.48 -39.17 -14.13
CA ASP A 437 -6.13 -40.31 -13.28
C ASP A 437 -4.75 -40.93 -13.56
N ALA A 438 -4.07 -41.28 -12.46
CA ALA A 438 -3.06 -42.33 -12.24
C ALA A 438 -2.21 -42.85 -13.43
N HIS A 439 -0.87 -42.74 -13.30
CA HIS A 439 -0.06 -43.80 -12.65
C HIS A 439 1.45 -43.47 -12.53
N HIS A 440 2.11 -44.16 -11.58
CA HIS A 440 3.56 -44.40 -11.43
C HIS A 440 4.50 -43.31 -10.84
N ASN A 441 4.77 -43.48 -9.54
CA ASN A 441 6.01 -43.31 -8.77
C ASN A 441 7.14 -42.38 -9.26
N GLY A 442 7.42 -41.37 -8.43
CA GLY A 442 8.75 -40.79 -8.21
C GLY A 442 8.77 -40.05 -6.88
N HIS A 443 9.55 -40.51 -5.88
CA HIS A 443 9.59 -39.85 -4.57
C HIS A 443 10.53 -38.64 -4.58
N THR A 444 9.96 -37.44 -4.42
CA THR A 444 10.64 -36.25 -3.91
C THR A 444 9.91 -35.76 -2.65
N SER A 445 10.65 -35.14 -1.73
CA SER A 445 10.13 -34.72 -0.43
C SER A 445 9.41 -33.38 -0.52
N ASN A 446 8.08 -33.41 -0.62
CA ASN A 446 7.26 -32.22 -0.40
C ASN A 446 7.37 -31.77 1.06
N ALA A 447 7.52 -30.47 1.28
CA ALA A 447 7.13 -29.88 2.56
C ALA A 447 5.60 -29.98 2.69
N GLU A 448 5.10 -30.40 3.85
CA GLU A 448 3.67 -30.60 4.06
C GLU A 448 2.96 -29.24 4.13
N ASN A 449 2.07 -29.00 3.17
CA ASN A 449 1.38 -27.73 3.02
C ASN A 449 0.19 -27.69 3.98
N VAL A 450 0.44 -27.31 5.24
CA VAL A 450 -0.53 -27.39 6.36
C VAL A 450 -1.71 -26.45 6.12
N ASP A 451 -2.89 -27.04 5.85
CA ASP A 451 -4.14 -26.34 5.55
C ASP A 451 -4.72 -25.65 6.81
N ASN A 452 -4.26 -24.44 7.06
CA ASN A 452 -4.68 -23.61 8.20
C ASN A 452 -6.13 -23.12 8.05
N PHE A 453 -6.84 -22.99 9.17
CA PHE A 453 -8.19 -22.40 9.23
C PHE A 453 -8.10 -20.90 9.48
N GLN A 454 -8.64 -20.07 8.60
CA GLN A 454 -8.69 -18.62 8.79
C GLN A 454 -10.06 -18.21 9.35
N ALA A 455 -10.10 -17.74 10.59
CA ALA A 455 -11.33 -17.30 11.24
C ALA A 455 -11.78 -15.94 10.70
N PHE A 456 -13.06 -15.79 10.35
CA PHE A 456 -13.60 -14.50 9.91
C PHE A 456 -13.55 -13.46 11.05
N ASP A 457 -13.01 -12.27 10.78
CA ASP A 457 -12.92 -11.15 11.71
C ASP A 457 -14.19 -10.28 11.65
N PHE A 458 -15.03 -10.36 12.67
CA PHE A 458 -16.30 -9.66 12.70
C PHE A 458 -16.18 -8.12 12.74
N ARG A 459 -15.00 -7.57 13.07
CA ARG A 459 -14.78 -6.10 13.04
C ARG A 459 -14.66 -5.53 11.64
N VAL A 460 -14.44 -6.34 10.60
CA VAL A 460 -14.39 -5.88 9.19
C VAL A 460 -15.65 -5.09 8.84
N LEU A 461 -16.80 -5.49 9.39
CA LEU A 461 -18.11 -4.83 9.24
C LEU A 461 -18.20 -3.45 9.94
N THR A 462 -17.21 -3.09 10.72
CA THR A 462 -17.12 -1.85 11.51
C THR A 462 -15.83 -1.06 11.27
N ARG A 463 -14.92 -1.52 10.41
CA ARG A 463 -13.77 -0.74 9.96
C ARG A 463 -14.21 0.36 8.99
N SER A 464 -13.55 1.51 9.07
CA SER A 464 -13.61 2.58 8.06
C SER A 464 -12.71 2.24 6.88
N GLU A 465 -12.99 1.12 6.19
CA GLU A 465 -12.19 0.61 5.08
C GLU A 465 -13.09 -0.03 4.00
N PRO A 466 -12.74 0.03 2.70
CA PRO A 466 -13.47 -0.69 1.66
C PRO A 466 -13.45 -2.20 1.85
N PHE A 467 -14.57 -2.87 1.56
CA PHE A 467 -14.56 -4.32 1.45
C PHE A 467 -13.71 -4.73 0.25
N SER A 468 -12.79 -5.67 0.48
CA SER A 468 -11.85 -6.19 -0.53
C SER A 468 -12.23 -7.57 -1.06
N GLN A 469 -13.16 -8.26 -0.39
CA GLN A 469 -13.50 -9.66 -0.60
C GLN A 469 -15.00 -9.92 -0.58
N LEU A 470 -15.39 -11.00 -1.25
CA LEU A 470 -16.77 -11.48 -1.33
C LEU A 470 -17.11 -12.37 -0.12
N PHE A 471 -18.02 -11.92 0.75
CA PHE A 471 -18.57 -12.72 1.84
C PHE A 471 -20.07 -12.44 2.01
N HIS A 472 -20.86 -13.49 2.22
CA HIS A 472 -22.32 -13.38 2.43
C HIS A 472 -22.81 -14.51 3.34
N CYS A 473 -22.70 -14.30 4.66
CA CYS A 473 -23.02 -15.29 5.68
C CYS A 473 -23.86 -14.70 6.81
N LEU A 474 -24.78 -15.50 7.34
CA LEU A 474 -25.52 -15.24 8.56
C LEU A 474 -24.99 -16.16 9.66
N TYR A 475 -24.52 -15.57 10.76
CA TYR A 475 -24.13 -16.31 11.95
C TYR A 475 -25.30 -16.32 12.92
N VAL A 476 -25.76 -17.52 13.27
CA VAL A 476 -26.94 -17.75 14.12
C VAL A 476 -26.47 -18.39 15.43
N TYR A 477 -26.72 -17.70 16.54
CA TYR A 477 -26.42 -18.17 17.89
C TYR A 477 -27.73 -18.40 18.66
N PRO A 478 -28.25 -19.63 18.73
CA PRO A 478 -29.26 -19.99 19.72
C PRO A 478 -28.73 -19.63 21.11
N LEU A 479 -29.50 -18.94 21.95
CA LEU A 479 -29.05 -18.51 23.28
C LEU A 479 -29.74 -19.30 24.40
N THR A 480 -31.07 -19.29 24.44
CA THR A 480 -31.85 -19.92 25.54
C THR A 480 -33.21 -20.43 25.08
N VAL A 481 -33.65 -21.57 25.64
CA VAL A 481 -35.04 -22.07 25.50
C VAL A 481 -35.60 -22.38 26.89
N SER A 482 -36.72 -21.77 27.27
CA SER A 482 -37.32 -21.89 28.62
C SER A 482 -38.67 -22.60 28.60
N LEU A 483 -38.73 -23.86 29.06
CA LEU A 483 -39.95 -24.66 29.12
C LEU A 483 -40.39 -24.93 30.57
N SER A 484 -41.71 -25.14 30.75
CA SER A 484 -42.34 -25.49 32.03
C SER A 484 -41.83 -26.81 32.63
N ARG A 485 -41.48 -27.78 31.78
CA ARG A 485 -40.99 -29.12 32.14
C ARG A 485 -39.50 -29.25 31.85
N LYS A 486 -38.76 -29.94 32.74
CA LYS A 486 -37.36 -30.33 32.47
C LYS A 486 -37.34 -31.24 31.22
N ARG A 487 -36.41 -30.98 30.30
CA ARG A 487 -36.20 -31.79 29.09
C ARG A 487 -34.72 -31.74 28.67
N ASN A 488 -34.29 -32.78 27.98
CA ASN A 488 -33.01 -32.84 27.27
C ASN A 488 -33.22 -32.27 25.87
N LEU A 489 -32.70 -31.07 25.61
CA LEU A 489 -33.05 -30.27 24.43
C LEU A 489 -31.85 -30.02 23.53
N PHE A 490 -32.03 -30.17 22.22
CA PHE A 490 -31.19 -29.49 21.22
C PHE A 490 -32.07 -28.81 20.16
N VAL A 491 -31.50 -27.83 19.47
CA VAL A 491 -32.14 -27.11 18.37
C VAL A 491 -31.48 -27.52 17.06
N ARG A 492 -32.29 -27.77 16.03
CA ARG A 492 -31.85 -27.80 14.64
C ARG A 492 -32.15 -26.46 13.98
N VAL A 493 -31.21 -25.93 13.20
CA VAL A 493 -31.40 -24.73 12.37
C VAL A 493 -31.40 -25.15 10.89
N GLU A 494 -32.42 -24.73 10.14
CA GLU A 494 -32.61 -24.97 8.69
C GLU A 494 -32.88 -23.64 7.96
N LEU A 495 -32.34 -23.44 6.75
CA LEU A 495 -32.67 -22.31 5.87
C LEU A 495 -33.62 -22.78 4.75
N ARG A 496 -34.67 -22.02 4.43
CA ARG A 496 -35.65 -22.37 3.39
C ARG A 496 -35.90 -21.21 2.42
N LYS A 497 -36.21 -21.54 1.15
CA LYS A 497 -36.50 -20.58 0.06
C LYS A 497 -37.97 -20.15 -0.01
N ASP A 498 -38.90 -21.01 0.43
CA ASP A 498 -40.34 -20.74 0.49
C ASP A 498 -41.06 -21.62 1.54
N ASP A 499 -42.32 -21.30 1.84
CA ASP A 499 -43.17 -21.97 2.84
C ASP A 499 -44.33 -22.81 2.24
N SER A 500 -44.35 -23.01 0.92
CA SER A 500 -45.53 -23.52 0.21
C SER A 500 -45.75 -25.03 0.32
N ASP A 501 -44.70 -25.81 0.52
CA ASP A 501 -44.79 -27.19 0.95
C ASP A 501 -43.73 -27.46 2.02
N ILE A 502 -44.19 -27.73 3.25
CA ILE A 502 -43.35 -28.00 4.43
C ILE A 502 -42.42 -29.22 4.23
N ARG A 503 -42.71 -30.09 3.25
CA ARG A 503 -41.93 -31.29 2.92
C ARG A 503 -40.78 -31.02 1.94
N LYS A 504 -40.70 -29.82 1.33
CA LYS A 504 -39.52 -29.41 0.55
C LYS A 504 -38.26 -29.50 1.43
N PRO A 505 -37.14 -30.02 0.91
CA PRO A 505 -35.89 -30.00 1.66
C PRO A 505 -35.42 -28.54 1.88
N PRO A 506 -34.79 -28.24 3.02
CA PRO A 506 -34.10 -26.96 3.21
C PRO A 506 -32.88 -26.85 2.29
N LEU A 507 -32.37 -25.63 2.14
CA LEU A 507 -31.21 -25.32 1.31
C LEU A 507 -29.92 -25.92 1.92
N GLU A 508 -29.04 -26.41 1.06
CA GLU A 508 -27.67 -26.80 1.41
C GLU A 508 -26.83 -25.53 1.59
N ALA A 509 -26.90 -24.97 2.80
CA ALA A 509 -26.45 -23.62 3.12
C ALA A 509 -25.68 -23.51 4.44
N VAL A 510 -25.77 -24.51 5.33
CA VAL A 510 -25.14 -24.47 6.66
C VAL A 510 -23.70 -24.99 6.58
N HIS A 511 -22.75 -24.31 7.23
CA HIS A 511 -21.36 -24.76 7.26
C HIS A 511 -21.20 -25.97 8.19
N PRO A 512 -20.45 -27.01 7.78
CA PRO A 512 -20.11 -28.12 8.65
C PRO A 512 -19.13 -27.67 9.75
N ARG A 513 -19.23 -28.27 10.96
CA ARG A 513 -18.21 -28.09 12.01
C ARG A 513 -16.87 -28.77 11.69
N GLU A 514 -16.80 -29.54 10.61
CA GLU A 514 -15.65 -30.34 10.18
C GLU A 514 -15.32 -30.04 8.71
N ARG A 515 -14.12 -29.50 8.46
CA ARG A 515 -13.63 -29.12 7.12
C ARG A 515 -13.62 -30.33 6.18
N ASN A 516 -13.84 -30.08 4.88
CA ASN A 516 -13.96 -31.04 3.77
C ASN A 516 -15.33 -31.72 3.59
N THR A 517 -16.41 -31.15 4.16
CA THR A 517 -17.80 -31.53 3.81
C THR A 517 -18.44 -30.43 2.96
N MET A 518 -19.33 -30.79 2.02
CA MET A 518 -20.19 -29.82 1.34
C MET A 518 -21.18 -29.16 2.31
N LEU A 519 -21.78 -28.03 1.90
CA LEU A 519 -22.77 -27.30 2.69
C LEU A 519 -23.93 -28.21 3.12
N GLN A 520 -24.28 -28.14 4.39
CA GLN A 520 -25.26 -29.01 5.02
C GLN A 520 -26.67 -28.40 4.97
N LYS A 521 -27.67 -29.29 4.95
CA LYS A 521 -29.10 -28.95 4.99
C LYS A 521 -29.57 -28.37 6.35
N TRP A 522 -28.79 -28.59 7.41
CA TRP A 522 -29.10 -28.14 8.76
C TRP A 522 -27.84 -28.08 9.64
N GLY A 523 -27.89 -27.25 10.68
CA GLY A 523 -26.97 -27.31 11.82
C GLY A 523 -27.68 -27.80 13.08
N HIS A 524 -26.94 -28.41 14.02
CA HIS A 524 -27.45 -28.77 15.36
C HIS A 524 -26.67 -28.03 16.45
N THR A 525 -27.36 -27.72 17.55
CA THR A 525 -26.71 -27.34 18.82
C THR A 525 -26.28 -28.57 19.61
N GLN A 526 -25.43 -28.36 20.62
CA GLN A 526 -25.28 -29.26 21.76
C GLN A 526 -26.62 -29.53 22.47
N ILE A 527 -26.68 -30.60 23.26
CA ILE A 527 -27.80 -30.89 24.16
C ILE A 527 -27.64 -30.12 25.47
N ALA A 528 -28.67 -29.38 25.86
CA ALA A 528 -28.88 -28.92 27.23
C ALA A 528 -29.57 -30.01 28.05
N VAL A 529 -28.81 -30.68 28.92
CA VAL A 529 -29.23 -31.85 29.71
C VAL A 529 -30.02 -31.45 30.96
N GLY A 530 -31.15 -32.11 31.20
CA GLY A 530 -31.94 -32.06 32.42
C GLY A 530 -32.61 -30.71 32.73
N THR A 531 -32.47 -29.67 31.91
CA THR A 531 -32.80 -28.28 32.31
C THR A 531 -34.27 -27.91 32.07
N ARG A 532 -34.76 -26.87 32.78
CA ARG A 532 -35.98 -26.12 32.38
C ARG A 532 -35.65 -24.96 31.44
N MET A 533 -34.55 -24.25 31.73
CA MET A 533 -33.99 -23.23 30.85
C MET A 533 -32.69 -23.77 30.25
N ALA A 534 -32.82 -24.31 29.03
CA ALA A 534 -31.70 -24.69 28.20
C ALA A 534 -30.91 -23.44 27.81
N SER A 535 -29.60 -23.59 27.68
CA SER A 535 -28.69 -22.50 27.30
C SER A 535 -27.65 -23.06 26.33
N TYR A 536 -27.42 -22.34 25.25
CA TYR A 536 -26.61 -22.76 24.12
C TYR A 536 -25.53 -21.72 23.83
N HIS A 537 -24.45 -22.15 23.19
CA HIS A 537 -23.27 -21.34 22.90
C HIS A 537 -22.77 -21.58 21.47
N ASP A 538 -23.53 -22.35 20.70
CA ASP A 538 -23.19 -22.87 19.39
C ASP A 538 -23.27 -21.77 18.32
N GLU A 539 -22.21 -21.61 17.54
CA GLU A 539 -22.22 -20.79 16.34
C GLU A 539 -22.70 -21.62 15.14
N VAL A 540 -23.79 -21.22 14.49
CA VAL A 540 -24.27 -21.82 13.25
C VAL A 540 -24.10 -20.82 12.11
N LYS A 541 -23.01 -20.97 11.35
CA LYS A 541 -22.70 -20.17 10.16
C LYS A 541 -23.48 -20.69 8.94
N ILE A 542 -24.20 -19.80 8.26
CA ILE A 542 -25.06 -20.13 7.12
C ILE A 542 -24.65 -19.23 5.93
N SER A 543 -24.24 -19.82 4.81
CA SER A 543 -24.09 -19.11 3.55
C SER A 543 -25.47 -18.66 3.05
N LEU A 544 -25.61 -17.37 2.74
CA LEU A 544 -26.87 -16.83 2.22
C LEU A 544 -26.90 -16.88 0.69
N PRO A 545 -28.08 -17.09 0.06
CA PRO A 545 -28.26 -16.86 -1.38
C PRO A 545 -27.99 -15.40 -1.73
N ALA A 546 -27.34 -15.14 -2.87
CA ALA A 546 -26.93 -13.79 -3.24
C ALA A 546 -28.09 -12.78 -3.40
N LEU A 547 -29.31 -13.28 -3.66
CA LEU A 547 -30.54 -12.50 -3.61
C LEU A 547 -31.46 -12.99 -2.48
N LEU A 548 -31.62 -12.15 -1.45
CA LEU A 548 -32.53 -12.40 -0.33
C LEU A 548 -33.95 -11.95 -0.65
N THR A 549 -34.84 -12.91 -0.95
CA THR A 549 -36.28 -12.61 -1.15
C THR A 549 -37.07 -12.65 0.18
N PRO A 550 -38.23 -11.98 0.29
CA PRO A 550 -39.07 -12.01 1.49
C PRO A 550 -39.61 -13.39 1.92
N GLN A 551 -39.47 -14.41 1.07
CA GLN A 551 -39.85 -15.80 1.37
C GLN A 551 -38.73 -16.58 2.07
N HIS A 552 -37.50 -16.08 2.07
CA HIS A 552 -36.39 -16.72 2.76
C HIS A 552 -36.50 -16.54 4.27
N HIS A 553 -36.39 -17.65 4.99
CA HIS A 553 -36.59 -17.70 6.43
C HIS A 553 -35.78 -18.85 7.06
N LEU A 554 -35.46 -18.70 8.36
CA LEU A 554 -34.93 -19.80 9.15
C LEU A 554 -36.08 -20.57 9.82
N VAL A 555 -35.94 -21.90 9.87
CA VAL A 555 -36.76 -22.79 10.69
C VAL A 555 -35.88 -23.38 11.79
N PHE A 556 -36.35 -23.26 13.02
CA PHE A 556 -35.75 -23.89 14.20
C PHE A 556 -36.64 -25.05 14.62
N THR A 557 -36.08 -26.26 14.74
CA THR A 557 -36.83 -27.45 15.20
C THR A 557 -36.28 -27.90 16.54
N PHE A 558 -37.13 -27.99 17.56
CA PHE A 558 -36.74 -28.37 18.91
C PHE A 558 -36.93 -29.87 19.12
N PHE A 559 -35.87 -30.55 19.54
CA PHE A 559 -35.87 -32.00 19.75
C PHE A 559 -35.66 -32.35 21.21
N HIS A 560 -36.35 -33.40 21.67
CA HIS A 560 -36.09 -34.08 22.93
C HIS A 560 -35.32 -35.38 22.66
N VAL A 561 -34.30 -35.67 23.48
CA VAL A 561 -33.57 -36.93 23.45
C VAL A 561 -33.70 -37.67 24.78
N ASP A 562 -34.13 -38.93 24.75
CA ASP A 562 -34.01 -39.83 25.88
C ASP A 562 -32.54 -40.27 26.02
N LEU A 563 -31.89 -39.84 27.11
CA LEU A 563 -30.44 -40.04 27.32
C LEU A 563 -30.11 -41.35 28.05
N GLN A 564 -31.11 -42.18 28.39
CA GLN A 564 -30.91 -43.47 29.04
C GLN A 564 -29.96 -44.35 28.21
N MET A 565 -28.84 -44.79 28.81
CA MET A 565 -27.87 -45.65 28.15
C MET A 565 -28.47 -46.98 27.68
N LYS A 566 -28.69 -47.09 26.37
CA LYS A 566 -29.22 -48.25 25.65
C LYS A 566 -28.20 -48.72 24.60
N LEU A 567 -28.41 -49.91 24.03
CA LEU A 567 -27.56 -50.46 22.96
C LEU A 567 -27.86 -49.86 21.57
N GLU A 568 -28.97 -49.12 21.43
CA GLU A 568 -29.31 -48.35 20.23
C GLU A 568 -29.01 -46.86 20.45
N ALA A 569 -28.70 -46.16 19.36
CA ALA A 569 -28.56 -44.70 19.36
C ALA A 569 -29.89 -44.01 19.74
N PRO A 570 -29.88 -43.01 20.64
CA PRO A 570 -31.09 -42.28 21.03
C PRO A 570 -31.82 -41.63 19.85
N LYS A 571 -33.10 -41.96 19.67
CA LYS A 571 -33.96 -41.41 18.61
C LYS A 571 -34.59 -40.10 19.09
N PRO A 572 -34.35 -38.95 18.40
CA PRO A 572 -34.86 -37.66 18.84
C PRO A 572 -36.35 -37.50 18.52
N VAL A 573 -37.11 -36.88 19.42
CA VAL A 573 -38.55 -36.63 19.30
C VAL A 573 -38.80 -35.14 19.15
N ILE A 574 -39.56 -34.72 18.12
CA ILE A 574 -39.89 -33.31 17.90
C ILE A 574 -40.82 -32.80 19.01
N ILE A 575 -40.54 -31.58 19.50
CA ILE A 575 -41.32 -30.87 20.52
C ILE A 575 -42.16 -29.76 19.89
N GLY A 576 -41.63 -29.14 18.83
CA GLY A 576 -42.18 -27.96 18.19
C GLY A 576 -41.15 -27.26 17.30
N TYR A 577 -41.52 -26.09 16.80
CA TYR A 577 -40.78 -25.31 15.81
C TYR A 577 -40.81 -23.79 16.11
N SER A 578 -39.86 -23.02 15.61
CA SER A 578 -39.96 -21.56 15.49
C SER A 578 -39.57 -21.14 14.07
N VAL A 579 -40.19 -20.07 13.55
CA VAL A 579 -39.93 -19.56 12.19
C VAL A 579 -39.47 -18.11 12.30
N LEU A 580 -38.48 -17.73 11.48
CA LEU A 580 -37.87 -16.40 11.48
C LEU A 580 -37.70 -15.88 10.04
N PRO A 581 -38.58 -14.96 9.57
CA PRO A 581 -38.43 -14.31 8.27
C PRO A 581 -37.15 -13.49 8.22
N LEU A 582 -36.32 -13.66 7.18
CA LEU A 582 -35.05 -12.95 7.09
C LEU A 582 -35.22 -11.46 6.75
N SER A 583 -36.20 -11.13 5.89
CA SER A 583 -36.48 -9.76 5.43
C SER A 583 -36.83 -8.76 6.52
N THR A 584 -37.32 -9.21 7.68
CA THR A 584 -37.71 -8.34 8.81
C THR A 584 -36.64 -8.24 9.90
N HIS A 585 -35.66 -9.16 9.93
CA HIS A 585 -34.75 -9.33 11.07
C HIS A 585 -33.26 -9.35 10.73
N ILE A 586 -32.88 -9.29 9.45
CA ILE A 586 -31.51 -9.06 9.04
C ILE A 586 -31.09 -7.61 9.34
N GLN A 587 -30.23 -7.46 10.33
CA GLN A 587 -29.45 -6.27 10.66
C GLN A 587 -28.02 -6.75 11.03
N LEU A 588 -27.10 -5.81 11.33
CA LEU A 588 -25.72 -6.14 11.71
C LEU A 588 -25.65 -7.10 12.91
N LEU A 589 -26.49 -6.86 13.92
CA LEU A 589 -26.62 -7.69 15.12
C LEU A 589 -28.07 -7.63 15.62
N SER A 590 -28.76 -8.76 15.67
CA SER A 590 -30.19 -8.83 16.08
C SER A 590 -30.39 -9.85 17.20
N ASP A 591 -30.71 -9.40 18.41
CA ASP A 591 -31.19 -10.28 19.49
C ASP A 591 -32.71 -10.46 19.33
N VAL A 592 -33.15 -11.69 19.04
CA VAL A 592 -34.54 -12.02 18.69
C VAL A 592 -35.12 -13.03 19.69
N SER A 593 -36.38 -12.83 20.08
CA SER A 593 -37.13 -13.76 20.95
C SER A 593 -38.40 -14.24 20.23
N LEU A 594 -38.56 -15.55 20.09
CA LEU A 594 -39.60 -16.21 19.29
C LEU A 594 -40.47 -17.15 20.15
N PRO A 595 -41.75 -17.31 19.82
CA PRO A 595 -42.59 -18.35 20.39
C PRO A 595 -42.29 -19.71 19.74
N ILE A 596 -42.71 -20.79 20.39
CA ILE A 596 -42.60 -22.16 19.85
C ILE A 596 -43.99 -22.62 19.39
N LEU A 597 -44.10 -22.94 18.10
CA LEU A 597 -45.21 -23.62 17.43
C LEU A 597 -45.15 -25.11 17.75
N ARG A 598 -46.29 -25.81 17.80
CA ARG A 598 -46.30 -27.28 17.93
C ARG A 598 -46.05 -27.98 16.60
N GLU A 599 -46.67 -27.49 15.53
CA GLU A 599 -46.59 -28.03 14.17
C GLU A 599 -46.45 -26.89 13.15
N LEU A 600 -45.94 -27.22 11.96
CA LEU A 600 -45.83 -26.28 10.84
C LEU A 600 -46.93 -26.55 9.82
N VAL A 601 -47.71 -25.52 9.49
CA VAL A 601 -48.72 -25.55 8.43
C VAL A 601 -48.18 -24.92 7.14
N PRO A 602 -48.55 -25.37 5.93
CA PRO A 602 -48.19 -24.68 4.69
C PRO A 602 -48.62 -23.20 4.73
N HIS A 603 -47.81 -22.34 4.12
CA HIS A 603 -48.03 -20.89 4.10
C HIS A 603 -47.92 -20.16 5.45
N TYR A 604 -47.10 -20.67 6.39
CA TYR A 604 -46.92 -20.10 7.73
C TYR A 604 -46.37 -18.66 7.78
N LEU A 605 -45.78 -18.11 6.72
CA LEU A 605 -45.35 -16.71 6.67
C LEU A 605 -46.55 -15.76 6.44
N GLN A 606 -47.60 -16.25 5.80
CA GLN A 606 -48.80 -15.50 5.42
C GLN A 606 -49.79 -15.39 6.59
N GLU A 607 -50.62 -14.34 6.61
CA GLU A 607 -51.58 -14.09 7.70
C GLU A 607 -52.60 -15.24 7.85
N SER A 608 -53.09 -15.76 6.72
CA SER A 608 -53.97 -16.93 6.63
C SER A 608 -53.36 -18.24 7.15
N GLY A 609 -52.03 -18.33 7.22
CA GLY A 609 -51.30 -19.42 7.86
C GLY A 609 -51.12 -19.18 9.37
N LYS A 610 -50.84 -17.93 9.77
CA LYS A 610 -50.67 -17.53 11.18
C LYS A 610 -51.91 -17.76 12.03
N GLU A 611 -53.10 -17.56 11.48
CA GLU A 611 -54.38 -17.86 12.14
C GLU A 611 -54.57 -19.35 12.51
N ARG A 612 -53.80 -20.26 11.88
CA ARG A 612 -53.94 -21.72 12.05
C ARG A 612 -52.87 -22.33 12.96
N MET A 613 -52.08 -21.49 13.64
CA MET A 613 -50.95 -21.92 14.47
C MET A 613 -51.37 -22.26 15.91
N ASP A 614 -51.08 -23.49 16.35
CA ASP A 614 -51.13 -23.88 17.76
C ASP A 614 -49.73 -23.74 18.40
N TYR A 615 -49.68 -23.11 19.57
CA TYR A 615 -48.46 -22.68 20.25
C TYR A 615 -48.21 -23.45 21.55
N LEU A 616 -46.94 -23.58 21.90
CA LEU A 616 -46.46 -24.10 23.18
C LEU A 616 -46.31 -22.97 24.21
N GLU A 617 -46.36 -23.30 25.50
CA GLU A 617 -46.21 -22.35 26.62
C GLU A 617 -47.11 -21.09 26.49
N ASP A 618 -48.33 -21.25 25.98
CA ASP A 618 -49.34 -20.20 25.75
C ASP A 618 -48.87 -19.07 24.80
N GLY A 619 -48.02 -19.37 23.81
CA GLY A 619 -47.54 -18.39 22.83
C GLY A 619 -46.46 -17.44 23.36
N LYS A 620 -45.93 -17.67 24.57
CA LYS A 620 -44.83 -16.88 25.13
C LYS A 620 -43.56 -17.03 24.28
N THR A 621 -42.77 -15.96 24.18
CA THR A 621 -41.50 -15.90 23.45
C THR A 621 -40.36 -16.61 24.18
N VAL A 622 -40.48 -17.93 24.32
CA VAL A 622 -39.62 -18.78 25.16
C VAL A 622 -38.28 -19.18 24.54
N PHE A 623 -38.09 -18.97 23.23
CA PHE A 623 -36.82 -19.18 22.54
C PHE A 623 -36.16 -17.83 22.27
N ARG A 624 -34.89 -17.66 22.66
CA ARG A 624 -34.07 -16.47 22.37
C ARG A 624 -32.82 -16.88 21.59
N LEU A 625 -32.49 -16.08 20.59
CA LEU A 625 -31.33 -16.25 19.71
C LEU A 625 -30.70 -14.88 19.37
N ARG A 626 -29.49 -14.91 18.84
CA ARG A 626 -28.77 -13.75 18.28
C ARG A 626 -28.40 -14.05 16.83
N LEU A 627 -28.58 -13.05 15.97
CA LEU A 627 -28.12 -13.05 14.58
C LEU A 627 -26.94 -12.08 14.43
N ARG A 628 -25.99 -12.40 13.56
CA ARG A 628 -24.98 -11.45 13.05
C ARG A 628 -24.86 -11.61 11.53
N LEU A 629 -25.24 -10.59 10.77
CA LEU A 629 -25.05 -10.58 9.32
C LEU A 629 -23.61 -10.16 8.98
N CYS A 630 -22.90 -10.99 8.22
CA CYS A 630 -21.61 -10.65 7.63
C CYS A 630 -21.77 -10.63 6.11
N SER A 631 -21.82 -9.43 5.51
CA SER A 631 -22.18 -9.29 4.10
C SER A 631 -21.46 -8.14 3.40
N SER A 632 -20.74 -8.43 2.32
CA SER A 632 -20.29 -7.46 1.31
C SER A 632 -21.20 -7.41 0.08
N LEU A 633 -22.28 -8.21 0.03
CA LEU A 633 -23.30 -8.16 -1.04
C LEU A 633 -24.57 -7.38 -0.67
N PHE A 634 -24.89 -7.26 0.62
CA PHE A 634 -26.14 -6.68 1.11
C PHE A 634 -25.83 -5.51 2.04
N PRO A 635 -26.01 -4.26 1.60
CA PRO A 635 -25.83 -3.09 2.45
C PRO A 635 -26.84 -3.08 3.60
N ILE A 636 -26.31 -2.95 4.82
CA ILE A 636 -27.12 -2.81 6.03
C ILE A 636 -27.68 -1.38 6.11
N ASN A 637 -26.95 -0.38 5.58
CA ASN A 637 -27.45 0.98 5.45
C ASN A 637 -28.54 1.06 4.37
N GLU A 638 -29.70 1.58 4.74
CA GLU A 638 -30.88 1.59 3.90
C GLU A 638 -30.71 2.42 2.63
N ARG A 639 -29.99 3.55 2.66
CA ARG A 639 -29.86 4.44 1.50
C ARG A 639 -28.92 3.91 0.43
N ILE A 640 -27.93 3.10 0.82
CA ILE A 640 -27.11 2.34 -0.15
C ILE A 640 -27.97 1.27 -0.81
N ARG A 641 -28.81 0.57 -0.03
CA ARG A 641 -29.73 -0.46 -0.54
C ARG A 641 -30.82 0.14 -1.46
N ASP A 642 -31.39 1.29 -1.10
CA ASP A 642 -32.32 2.06 -1.93
C ASP A 642 -31.67 2.43 -3.28
N PHE A 643 -30.43 2.94 -3.25
CA PHE A 643 -29.65 3.27 -4.45
C PHE A 643 -29.36 2.04 -5.34
N PHE A 644 -28.98 0.90 -4.76
CA PHE A 644 -28.72 -0.33 -5.52
C PHE A 644 -29.98 -0.85 -6.21
N VAL A 645 -31.13 -0.82 -5.52
CA VAL A 645 -32.43 -1.25 -6.08
C VAL A 645 -32.89 -0.33 -7.20
N GLU A 646 -32.79 0.99 -7.04
CA GLU A 646 -33.20 1.93 -8.08
C GLU A 646 -32.21 2.02 -9.25
N TYR A 647 -30.92 1.69 -9.04
CA TYR A 647 -29.94 1.52 -10.11
C TYR A 647 -30.33 0.36 -11.04
N ASP A 648 -30.63 -0.83 -10.47
CA ASP A 648 -31.11 -1.98 -11.23
C ASP A 648 -32.40 -1.65 -12.00
N ARG A 649 -33.38 -1.03 -11.33
CA ARG A 649 -34.66 -0.66 -11.94
C ARG A 649 -34.51 0.29 -13.12
N HIS A 650 -33.55 1.21 -13.06
CA HIS A 650 -33.19 2.12 -14.14
C HIS A 650 -32.50 1.39 -15.29
N THR A 651 -31.41 0.66 -15.02
CA THR A 651 -30.60 -0.02 -16.05
C THR A 651 -31.35 -1.18 -16.74
N LEU A 652 -32.35 -1.76 -16.08
CA LEU A 652 -33.27 -2.75 -16.67
C LEU A 652 -34.57 -2.13 -17.20
N HIS A 653 -34.72 -0.80 -17.16
CA HIS A 653 -35.89 -0.02 -17.60
C HIS A 653 -37.26 -0.45 -17.01
N THR A 654 -37.28 -1.12 -15.86
CA THR A 654 -38.47 -1.83 -15.34
C THR A 654 -39.61 -0.93 -14.84
N SER A 655 -39.38 0.35 -14.54
CA SER A 655 -40.36 1.23 -13.92
C SER A 655 -40.32 2.68 -14.47
N PRO A 656 -41.38 3.13 -15.18
CA PRO A 656 -41.55 4.53 -15.55
C PRO A 656 -42.24 5.34 -14.43
N PRO A 657 -41.95 6.65 -14.27
CA PRO A 657 -41.02 7.46 -15.05
C PRO A 657 -39.55 7.16 -14.66
N TRP A 658 -38.76 6.74 -15.65
CA TRP A 658 -37.40 6.26 -15.41
C TRP A 658 -36.53 7.35 -14.79
N GLY A 659 -35.87 7.01 -13.68
CA GLY A 659 -34.86 7.87 -13.05
C GLY A 659 -35.36 8.83 -11.96
N SER A 660 -36.65 9.00 -11.70
CA SER A 660 -37.10 9.89 -10.60
C SER A 660 -36.80 9.32 -9.21
N GLU A 661 -37.09 8.04 -9.01
CA GLU A 661 -36.84 7.31 -7.76
C GLU A 661 -35.32 7.16 -7.53
N LEU A 662 -34.56 6.80 -8.59
CA LEU A 662 -33.10 6.80 -8.60
C LEU A 662 -32.50 8.18 -8.27
N LEU A 663 -33.06 9.27 -8.81
CA LEU A 663 -32.58 10.63 -8.52
C LEU A 663 -32.76 10.97 -7.03
N GLU A 664 -33.85 10.55 -6.39
CA GLU A 664 -34.01 10.69 -4.94
C GLU A 664 -32.99 9.83 -4.18
N ALA A 665 -32.80 8.57 -4.57
CA ALA A 665 -31.84 7.65 -3.96
C ALA A 665 -30.40 8.18 -4.02
N ILE A 666 -29.91 8.63 -5.19
CA ILE A 666 -28.61 9.30 -5.37
C ILE A 666 -28.48 10.52 -4.44
N ASN A 667 -29.53 11.34 -4.36
CA ASN A 667 -29.55 12.53 -3.50
C ASN A 667 -29.64 12.20 -2.00
N SER A 668 -29.97 10.97 -1.64
CA SER A 668 -30.00 10.47 -0.26
C SER A 668 -28.64 9.95 0.23
N LEU A 669 -27.73 9.56 -0.68
CA LEU A 669 -26.39 9.02 -0.34
C LEU A 669 -25.56 9.96 0.56
N LYS A 670 -25.74 11.28 0.42
CA LYS A 670 -25.11 12.29 1.29
C LYS A 670 -25.43 12.13 2.78
N ASN A 671 -26.53 11.44 3.12
CA ASN A 671 -27.01 11.21 4.49
C ASN A 671 -26.48 9.88 5.08
N VAL A 672 -25.70 9.10 4.33
CA VAL A 672 -25.11 7.82 4.78
C VAL A 672 -23.91 8.11 5.70
N GLU A 673 -23.63 7.22 6.66
CA GLU A 673 -22.43 7.32 7.52
C GLU A 673 -21.15 7.03 6.72
N SER A 674 -20.03 7.69 7.06
CA SER A 674 -18.80 7.60 6.25
C SER A 674 -18.22 6.19 6.21
N THR A 675 -18.33 5.45 7.31
CA THR A 675 -18.02 4.01 7.43
C THR A 675 -18.73 3.18 6.37
N ALA A 676 -20.05 3.33 6.24
CA ALA A 676 -20.87 2.58 5.29
C ALA A 676 -20.64 3.00 3.83
N LEU A 677 -20.38 4.29 3.57
CA LEU A 677 -19.93 4.76 2.24
C LEU A 677 -18.58 4.15 1.86
N LEU A 678 -17.63 4.10 2.82
CA LEU A 678 -16.28 3.64 2.57
C LEU A 678 -16.22 2.12 2.33
N GLN A 679 -16.99 1.34 3.09
CA GLN A 679 -17.15 -0.11 2.90
C GLN A 679 -17.63 -0.50 1.48
N PHE A 680 -18.56 0.27 0.91
CA PHE A 680 -19.10 0.07 -0.44
C PHE A 680 -18.53 1.06 -1.48
N LEU A 681 -17.36 1.66 -1.21
CA LEU A 681 -16.82 2.75 -2.03
C LEU A 681 -16.62 2.39 -3.51
N GLN A 682 -15.90 1.31 -3.79
CA GLN A 682 -15.59 0.86 -5.16
C GLN A 682 -16.87 0.65 -6.01
N PRO A 683 -17.86 -0.17 -5.60
CA PRO A 683 -19.07 -0.39 -6.40
C PRO A 683 -19.96 0.87 -6.50
N ILE A 684 -20.04 1.70 -5.45
CA ILE A 684 -20.81 2.97 -5.51
C ILE A 684 -20.18 3.92 -6.54
N LEU A 685 -18.85 4.09 -6.53
CA LEU A 685 -18.16 4.94 -7.51
C LEU A 685 -18.32 4.40 -8.93
N ASN A 686 -18.19 3.09 -9.16
CA ASN A 686 -18.40 2.48 -10.47
C ASN A 686 -19.83 2.73 -11.00
N MET A 687 -20.86 2.51 -10.18
CA MET A 687 -22.25 2.75 -10.58
C MET A 687 -22.54 4.24 -10.84
N LEU A 688 -21.95 5.16 -10.07
CA LEU A 688 -22.07 6.59 -10.32
C LEU A 688 -21.32 7.04 -11.59
N LEU A 689 -20.16 6.45 -11.91
CA LEU A 689 -19.44 6.71 -13.16
C LEU A 689 -20.21 6.20 -14.38
N HIS A 690 -20.88 5.04 -14.29
CA HIS A 690 -21.77 4.55 -15.35
C HIS A 690 -22.90 5.54 -15.63
N LEU A 691 -23.55 6.06 -14.57
CA LEU A 691 -24.59 7.10 -14.69
C LEU A 691 -24.07 8.46 -15.20
N ILE A 692 -22.78 8.75 -15.10
CA ILE A 692 -22.13 9.93 -15.70
C ILE A 692 -21.83 9.71 -17.19
N GLY A 693 -21.56 8.48 -17.61
CA GLY A 693 -21.37 8.10 -19.01
C GLY A 693 -22.69 8.05 -19.80
N ASP A 694 -23.67 7.28 -19.33
CA ASP A 694 -24.85 6.86 -20.10
C ASP A 694 -26.20 7.38 -19.53
N GLY A 695 -26.17 8.04 -18.37
CA GLY A 695 -27.37 8.66 -17.79
C GLY A 695 -27.86 9.90 -18.55
N GLY A 696 -29.13 10.28 -18.36
CA GLY A 696 -29.62 11.59 -18.81
C GLY A 696 -29.02 12.75 -18.00
N GLU A 697 -28.99 13.96 -18.57
CA GLU A 697 -28.32 15.16 -18.01
C GLU A 697 -28.59 15.40 -16.51
N THR A 698 -29.83 15.21 -16.06
CA THR A 698 -30.23 15.35 -14.64
C THR A 698 -29.62 14.30 -13.72
N LEU A 699 -29.49 13.06 -14.19
CA LEU A 699 -28.83 11.96 -13.48
C LEU A 699 -27.30 12.12 -13.52
N GLN A 700 -26.73 12.50 -14.66
CA GLN A 700 -25.29 12.78 -14.79
C GLN A 700 -24.82 13.84 -13.78
N VAL A 701 -25.52 14.98 -13.71
CA VAL A 701 -25.20 16.07 -12.76
C VAL A 701 -25.43 15.65 -11.31
N ALA A 702 -26.46 14.84 -11.03
CA ALA A 702 -26.72 14.32 -9.69
C ALA A 702 -25.65 13.30 -9.24
N ALA A 703 -25.25 12.39 -10.13
CA ALA A 703 -24.23 11.39 -9.88
C ALA A 703 -22.84 12.02 -9.68
N PHE A 704 -22.46 12.98 -10.52
CA PHE A 704 -21.23 13.76 -10.33
C PHE A 704 -21.23 14.50 -8.98
N ARG A 705 -22.35 15.13 -8.59
CA ARG A 705 -22.49 15.77 -7.27
C ARG A 705 -22.41 14.76 -6.12
N ALA A 706 -22.99 13.58 -6.26
CA ALA A 706 -22.91 12.51 -5.26
C ALA A 706 -21.47 12.01 -5.11
N MET A 707 -20.75 11.78 -6.21
CA MET A 707 -19.32 11.46 -6.19
C MET A 707 -18.52 12.52 -5.44
N VAL A 708 -18.65 13.81 -5.78
CA VAL A 708 -17.94 14.90 -5.08
C VAL A 708 -18.18 14.85 -3.57
N ASN A 709 -19.42 14.60 -3.13
CA ASN A 709 -19.75 14.52 -1.71
C ASN A 709 -19.22 13.24 -1.02
N ILE A 710 -19.11 12.12 -1.74
CA ILE A 710 -18.48 10.90 -1.23
C ILE A 710 -16.95 11.11 -1.11
N LEU A 711 -16.32 11.66 -2.15
CA LEU A 711 -14.87 11.90 -2.21
C LEU A 711 -14.40 12.86 -1.11
N THR A 712 -15.06 14.01 -0.93
CA THR A 712 -14.67 14.96 0.14
C THR A 712 -14.87 14.38 1.53
N ARG A 713 -15.86 13.50 1.72
CA ARG A 713 -16.08 12.82 3.01
C ARG A 713 -15.06 11.71 3.25
N VAL A 714 -14.73 10.88 2.27
CA VAL A 714 -13.63 9.90 2.38
C VAL A 714 -12.31 10.61 2.66
N GLN A 715 -12.06 11.76 2.03
CA GLN A 715 -10.89 12.61 2.34
C GLN A 715 -10.93 13.20 3.77
N GLN A 716 -12.09 13.39 4.39
CA GLN A 716 -12.20 13.86 5.78
C GLN A 716 -11.95 12.73 6.81
N GLU A 717 -12.07 11.45 6.41
CA GLU A 717 -11.74 10.30 7.26
C GLU A 717 -10.24 9.93 7.25
N SER A 718 -9.38 10.67 6.54
CA SER A 718 -7.92 10.41 6.51
C SER A 718 -7.25 10.81 7.83
N SER A 719 -6.77 9.83 8.60
CA SER A 719 -6.15 10.05 9.92
C SER A 719 -4.71 10.62 9.87
N ASP A 720 -4.08 10.59 8.71
CA ASP A 720 -2.75 11.13 8.43
C ASP A 720 -2.75 12.61 8.01
N GLY A 721 -3.89 13.14 7.55
CA GLY A 721 -4.00 14.48 6.96
C GLY A 721 -3.41 14.60 5.55
N ALA A 722 -3.14 13.49 4.85
CA ALA A 722 -2.52 13.48 3.53
C ALA A 722 -3.39 14.16 2.45
N GLU A 723 -2.77 14.88 1.51
CA GLU A 723 -3.51 15.63 0.48
C GLU A 723 -4.32 14.75 -0.48
N ARG A 724 -3.94 13.48 -0.65
CA ARG A 724 -4.59 12.45 -1.45
C ARG A 724 -4.88 11.26 -0.54
N ASN A 725 -6.15 10.98 -0.24
CA ASN A 725 -6.54 9.86 0.62
C ASN A 725 -6.17 8.49 0.01
N ARG A 726 -5.49 7.63 0.78
CA ARG A 726 -5.07 6.27 0.42
C ARG A 726 -6.15 5.41 -0.26
N PHE A 727 -7.39 5.42 0.21
CA PHE A 727 -8.46 4.61 -0.39
C PHE A 727 -8.90 5.15 -1.75
N LEU A 728 -8.78 6.46 -1.97
CA LEU A 728 -9.03 7.09 -3.28
C LEU A 728 -7.88 6.84 -4.25
N ILE A 729 -6.62 6.91 -3.79
CA ILE A 729 -5.45 6.49 -4.57
C ILE A 729 -5.63 5.03 -5.01
N ASN A 730 -5.92 4.13 -4.07
CA ASN A 730 -6.06 2.71 -4.38
C ASN A 730 -7.25 2.39 -5.30
N TYR A 731 -8.33 3.17 -5.25
CA TYR A 731 -9.41 3.07 -6.24
C TYR A 731 -8.91 3.43 -7.65
N VAL A 732 -8.21 4.57 -7.81
CA VAL A 732 -7.66 5.00 -9.09
C VAL A 732 -6.58 4.05 -9.60
N ASP A 733 -5.63 3.67 -8.75
CA ASP A 733 -4.42 2.94 -9.16
C ASP A 733 -4.70 1.45 -9.40
N PHE A 734 -5.59 0.82 -8.64
CA PHE A 734 -5.81 -0.63 -8.69
C PHE A 734 -7.24 -1.04 -9.05
N ALA A 735 -8.28 -0.34 -8.60
CA ALA A 735 -9.66 -0.83 -8.67
C ALA A 735 -10.47 -0.40 -9.90
N PHE A 736 -10.12 0.74 -10.51
CA PHE A 736 -10.80 1.28 -11.69
C PHE A 736 -10.27 0.64 -13.00
N ASP A 737 -11.17 0.06 -13.80
CA ASP A 737 -10.90 -0.63 -15.08
C ASP A 737 -11.91 -0.25 -16.19
N ASP A 738 -12.52 0.94 -16.11
CA ASP A 738 -13.32 1.57 -17.19
C ASP A 738 -14.32 0.63 -17.91
N PHE A 739 -15.01 -0.20 -17.11
CA PHE A 739 -15.98 -1.24 -17.50
C PHE A 739 -15.47 -2.35 -18.44
N GLY A 740 -14.15 -2.57 -18.54
CA GLY A 740 -13.55 -3.81 -19.05
C GLY A 740 -14.13 -4.32 -20.37
N ASP A 741 -13.99 -3.51 -21.43
CA ASP A 741 -14.45 -3.77 -22.81
C ASP A 741 -15.97 -3.76 -23.06
N ARG A 742 -16.81 -3.62 -22.02
CA ARG A 742 -18.28 -3.76 -22.16
C ARG A 742 -19.03 -2.48 -22.53
N GLN A 743 -18.42 -1.33 -22.34
CA GLN A 743 -19.06 -0.01 -22.49
C GLN A 743 -18.10 1.03 -23.09
N ALA A 744 -18.64 2.20 -23.44
CA ALA A 744 -17.83 3.34 -23.84
C ALA A 744 -16.98 3.87 -22.66
N PRO A 745 -15.79 4.46 -22.91
CA PRO A 745 -14.95 5.04 -21.87
C PRO A 745 -15.66 6.13 -21.04
N VAL A 746 -15.31 6.24 -19.76
CA VAL A 746 -15.84 7.24 -18.82
C VAL A 746 -15.40 8.68 -19.15
N TYR A 747 -14.18 8.87 -19.66
CA TYR A 747 -13.59 10.21 -19.78
C TYR A 747 -14.40 11.26 -20.57
N PRO A 748 -15.13 10.95 -21.67
CA PRO A 748 -15.90 11.95 -22.42
C PRO A 748 -17.12 12.45 -21.63
N GLY A 749 -17.81 11.55 -20.91
CA GLY A 749 -18.94 11.90 -20.04
C GLY A 749 -18.48 12.77 -18.87
N LEU A 750 -17.44 12.32 -18.16
CA LEU A 750 -16.88 13.04 -17.02
C LEU A 750 -16.38 14.45 -17.40
N THR A 751 -15.65 14.57 -18.52
CA THR A 751 -15.21 15.86 -19.08
C THR A 751 -16.40 16.76 -19.45
N THR A 752 -17.47 16.20 -20.01
CA THR A 752 -18.65 16.96 -20.45
C THR A 752 -19.43 17.54 -19.27
N VAL A 753 -19.68 16.72 -18.24
CA VAL A 753 -20.43 17.13 -17.03
C VAL A 753 -19.64 18.18 -16.24
N TRP A 754 -18.36 17.92 -15.96
CA TRP A 754 -17.51 18.86 -15.24
C TRP A 754 -17.29 20.15 -16.05
N GLY A 755 -17.05 20.05 -17.35
CA GLY A 755 -16.94 21.21 -18.24
C GLY A 755 -18.21 22.07 -18.27
N SER A 756 -19.41 21.48 -18.22
CA SER A 756 -20.66 22.23 -18.12
C SER A 756 -20.82 22.94 -16.77
N LEU A 757 -20.40 22.31 -15.66
CA LEU A 757 -20.37 22.95 -14.34
C LEU A 757 -19.35 24.12 -14.31
N ALA A 758 -18.15 23.91 -14.84
CA ALA A 758 -17.07 24.89 -14.87
C ALA A 758 -17.39 26.10 -15.76
N ARG A 759 -17.94 25.88 -16.97
CA ARG A 759 -18.46 26.97 -17.83
C ARG A 759 -19.61 27.75 -17.16
N SER A 760 -20.42 27.08 -16.32
CA SER A 760 -21.49 27.74 -15.57
C SER A 760 -20.95 28.63 -14.44
N LYS A 761 -19.94 28.15 -13.70
CA LYS A 761 -19.18 28.95 -12.73
C LYS A 761 -18.55 30.18 -13.39
N ALA A 762 -17.85 30.00 -14.51
CA ALA A 762 -17.17 31.08 -15.25
C ALA A 762 -18.14 32.16 -15.76
N LYS A 763 -19.38 31.79 -16.12
CA LYS A 763 -20.47 32.73 -16.47
C LYS A 763 -21.12 33.44 -15.27
N GLY A 764 -20.64 33.21 -14.05
CA GLY A 764 -21.14 33.83 -12.83
C GLY A 764 -22.41 33.20 -12.24
N TYR A 765 -22.84 32.03 -12.73
CA TYR A 765 -23.97 31.32 -12.14
C TYR A 765 -23.62 30.76 -10.75
N ARG A 766 -24.59 30.77 -9.83
CA ARG A 766 -24.42 30.22 -8.47
C ARG A 766 -24.42 28.69 -8.48
N VAL A 767 -23.25 28.09 -8.70
CA VAL A 767 -23.00 26.64 -8.59
C VAL A 767 -22.90 26.13 -7.13
N GLY A 768 -23.16 26.99 -6.14
CA GLY A 768 -23.13 26.64 -4.71
C GLY A 768 -21.70 26.51 -4.12
N PRO A 769 -21.58 26.13 -2.83
CA PRO A 769 -20.28 25.88 -2.20
C PRO A 769 -19.58 24.63 -2.78
N VAL A 770 -20.36 23.70 -3.33
CA VAL A 770 -19.91 22.43 -3.94
C VAL A 770 -18.83 22.61 -5.00
N TYR A 771 -18.70 23.78 -5.62
CA TYR A 771 -17.66 24.00 -6.60
C TYR A 771 -16.24 24.08 -5.99
N ASP A 772 -16.09 24.54 -4.76
CA ASP A 772 -14.79 24.50 -4.08
C ASP A 772 -14.43 23.05 -3.67
N ASP A 773 -15.45 22.22 -3.31
CA ASP A 773 -15.28 20.77 -3.10
C ASP A 773 -14.83 20.05 -4.39
N VAL A 774 -15.41 20.38 -5.54
CA VAL A 774 -15.00 19.88 -6.87
C VAL A 774 -13.53 20.18 -7.15
N LEU A 775 -13.08 21.41 -6.86
CA LEU A 775 -11.69 21.79 -7.09
C LEU A 775 -10.73 21.16 -6.09
N ALA A 776 -11.14 20.96 -4.83
CA ALA A 776 -10.34 20.23 -3.84
C ALA A 776 -10.10 18.77 -4.27
N MET A 777 -11.09 18.14 -4.90
CA MET A 777 -11.05 16.77 -5.43
C MET A 777 -10.63 16.69 -6.92
N ALA A 778 -10.14 17.79 -7.51
CA ALA A 778 -9.84 17.85 -8.95
C ALA A 778 -8.84 16.78 -9.43
N TRP A 779 -7.87 16.41 -8.57
CA TRP A 779 -6.85 15.40 -8.87
C TRP A 779 -7.48 14.05 -9.21
N PHE A 780 -8.49 13.62 -8.44
CA PHE A 780 -9.16 12.33 -8.61
C PHE A 780 -9.87 12.26 -9.97
N PHE A 781 -10.57 13.32 -10.35
CA PHE A 781 -11.29 13.37 -11.62
C PHE A 781 -10.36 13.47 -12.83
N LEU A 782 -9.24 14.20 -12.76
CA LEU A 782 -8.25 14.26 -13.84
C LEU A 782 -7.49 12.94 -13.98
N GLU A 783 -7.10 12.29 -12.88
CA GLU A 783 -6.46 10.96 -12.93
C GLU A 783 -7.41 9.86 -13.46
N LEU A 784 -8.72 9.94 -13.20
CA LEU A 784 -9.70 9.05 -13.85
C LEU A 784 -9.86 9.32 -15.34
N ILE A 785 -9.82 10.59 -15.78
CA ILE A 785 -9.82 10.95 -17.22
C ILE A 785 -8.60 10.34 -17.90
N VAL A 786 -7.39 10.54 -17.33
CA VAL A 786 -6.13 9.95 -17.79
C VAL A 786 -6.22 8.42 -17.85
N LYS A 787 -6.65 7.76 -16.77
CA LYS A 787 -6.68 6.29 -16.72
C LYS A 787 -7.71 5.71 -17.69
N SER A 788 -8.89 6.31 -17.85
CA SER A 788 -9.88 5.88 -18.85
C SER A 788 -9.36 6.04 -20.28
N MET A 789 -8.60 7.10 -20.59
CA MET A 789 -7.88 7.22 -21.87
C MET A 789 -6.79 6.16 -22.05
N GLY A 790 -5.96 5.90 -21.02
CA GLY A 790 -4.93 4.87 -21.07
C GLY A 790 -5.48 3.45 -21.23
N LEU A 791 -6.67 3.20 -20.66
CA LEU A 791 -7.41 1.96 -20.87
C LEU A 791 -8.04 1.91 -22.28
N GLU A 792 -8.51 3.01 -22.88
CA GLU A 792 -8.89 3.03 -24.32
C GLU A 792 -7.66 2.77 -25.23
N GLN A 793 -6.53 3.43 -24.96
CA GLN A 793 -5.27 3.24 -25.67
C GLN A 793 -4.82 1.76 -25.62
N SER A 794 -4.82 1.16 -24.44
CA SER A 794 -4.50 -0.27 -24.26
C SER A 794 -5.45 -1.16 -25.08
N ARG A 795 -6.78 -0.98 -24.94
CA ARG A 795 -7.79 -1.75 -25.68
C ARG A 795 -7.62 -1.69 -27.21
N LEU A 796 -7.20 -0.54 -27.76
CA LEU A 796 -7.00 -0.36 -29.20
C LEU A 796 -5.72 -1.03 -29.74
N PHE A 797 -4.63 -1.08 -28.96
CA PHE A 797 -3.31 -1.45 -29.47
C PHE A 797 -2.73 -2.75 -28.88
N TYR A 798 -3.16 -3.20 -27.70
CA TYR A 798 -2.57 -4.35 -26.96
C TYR A 798 -2.53 -5.67 -27.75
N HIS A 799 -3.51 -5.92 -28.62
CA HIS A 799 -3.55 -7.12 -29.47
C HIS A 799 -2.95 -6.93 -30.87
N ASN A 800 -2.51 -5.72 -31.21
CA ASN A 800 -2.10 -5.33 -32.56
C ASN A 800 -0.60 -4.96 -32.69
N LEU A 801 0.12 -4.84 -31.56
CA LEU A 801 1.53 -4.42 -31.52
C LEU A 801 2.51 -5.60 -31.65
N PRO A 802 3.61 -5.44 -32.42
CA PRO A 802 4.76 -6.32 -32.38
C PRO A 802 5.47 -6.32 -31.01
N LEU A 803 6.15 -7.43 -30.69
CA LEU A 803 6.98 -7.54 -29.49
C LEU A 803 8.16 -6.55 -29.55
N GLY A 804 8.13 -5.52 -28.69
CA GLY A 804 9.18 -4.52 -28.56
C GLY A 804 8.92 -3.19 -29.26
N GLU A 805 7.72 -2.95 -29.78
CA GLU A 805 7.29 -1.61 -30.23
C GLU A 805 6.48 -0.89 -29.13
N ASP A 806 6.73 0.41 -28.96
CA ASP A 806 6.02 1.27 -28.00
C ASP A 806 4.54 1.43 -28.38
N VAL A 807 3.68 1.58 -27.37
CA VAL A 807 2.25 1.84 -27.59
C VAL A 807 2.07 3.24 -28.19
N PRO A 808 1.48 3.39 -29.39
CA PRO A 808 1.33 4.70 -30.02
C PRO A 808 0.35 5.59 -29.24
N PRO A 809 0.54 6.91 -29.27
CA PRO A 809 -0.34 7.85 -28.57
C PRO A 809 -1.78 7.80 -29.11
N LEU A 810 -2.75 7.99 -28.21
CA LEU A 810 -4.17 8.08 -28.56
C LEU A 810 -4.47 9.44 -29.19
N GLN A 811 -4.74 9.49 -30.50
CA GLN A 811 -5.20 10.70 -31.16
C GLN A 811 -6.67 10.98 -30.78
N LEU A 812 -6.89 11.97 -29.91
CA LEU A 812 -8.23 12.29 -29.40
C LEU A 812 -9.09 12.93 -30.50
N LYS A 813 -10.35 12.46 -30.60
CA LYS A 813 -11.36 13.04 -31.48
C LYS A 813 -11.55 14.53 -31.16
N GLU A 814 -11.42 15.39 -32.17
CA GLU A 814 -11.54 16.87 -32.10
C GLU A 814 -12.65 17.36 -31.16
N GLY A 815 -13.87 16.84 -31.30
CA GLY A 815 -15.00 17.24 -30.47
C GLY A 815 -14.83 16.98 -28.97
N VAL A 816 -14.05 15.97 -28.59
CA VAL A 816 -13.74 15.61 -27.20
C VAL A 816 -12.51 16.37 -26.70
N PHE A 817 -11.45 16.47 -27.51
CA PHE A 817 -10.27 17.28 -27.16
C PHE A 817 -10.65 18.74 -26.88
N ARG A 818 -11.51 19.33 -27.72
CA ARG A 818 -12.08 20.67 -27.51
C ARG A 818 -12.87 20.79 -26.19
N CYS A 819 -13.51 19.72 -25.72
CA CYS A 819 -14.18 19.72 -24.40
C CYS A 819 -13.15 19.71 -23.25
N ILE A 820 -12.03 19.00 -23.41
CA ILE A 820 -10.90 19.02 -22.45
C ILE A 820 -10.28 20.42 -22.40
N MET A 821 -9.96 21.02 -23.55
CA MET A 821 -9.44 22.39 -23.66
C MET A 821 -10.36 23.41 -22.97
N GLN A 822 -11.68 23.29 -23.15
CA GLN A 822 -12.65 24.19 -22.49
C GLN A 822 -12.74 23.97 -20.97
N LEU A 823 -12.63 22.73 -20.49
CA LEU A 823 -12.55 22.44 -19.06
C LEU A 823 -11.26 23.01 -18.47
N PHE A 824 -10.13 22.77 -19.13
CA PHE A 824 -8.81 23.27 -18.74
C PHE A 824 -8.80 24.80 -18.63
N ASP A 825 -9.29 25.54 -19.64
CA ASP A 825 -9.40 27.02 -19.60
C ASP A 825 -10.24 27.53 -18.40
N CYS A 826 -11.34 26.82 -18.08
CA CYS A 826 -12.15 27.16 -16.92
C CYS A 826 -11.38 26.91 -15.60
N LEU A 827 -10.61 25.82 -15.51
CA LEU A 827 -9.78 25.52 -14.33
C LEU A 827 -8.61 26.50 -14.19
N LEU A 828 -7.94 26.91 -15.28
CA LEU A 828 -6.93 27.98 -15.26
C LEU A 828 -7.51 29.32 -14.79
N THR A 829 -8.74 29.64 -15.19
CA THR A 829 -9.46 30.82 -14.72
C THR A 829 -9.70 30.76 -13.20
N GLU A 830 -10.03 29.58 -12.67
CA GLU A 830 -10.23 29.33 -11.24
C GLU A 830 -8.92 29.28 -10.43
N VAL A 831 -7.77 28.95 -11.03
CA VAL A 831 -6.43 29.19 -10.48
C VAL A 831 -6.16 30.69 -10.38
N HIS A 832 -6.30 31.42 -11.50
CA HIS A 832 -6.02 32.86 -11.58
C HIS A 832 -6.83 33.68 -10.58
N GLU A 833 -8.13 33.39 -10.42
CA GLU A 833 -8.98 34.09 -9.46
C GLU A 833 -8.71 33.72 -7.99
N ARG A 834 -8.16 32.53 -7.70
CA ARG A 834 -7.75 32.16 -6.33
C ARG A 834 -6.36 32.64 -5.97
N CYS A 835 -5.41 32.76 -6.90
CA CYS A 835 -4.12 33.39 -6.63
C CYS A 835 -4.26 34.82 -6.03
N LYS A 836 -5.35 35.52 -6.36
CA LYS A 836 -5.71 36.84 -5.83
C LYS A 836 -6.34 36.83 -4.42
N LYS A 837 -6.74 35.66 -3.89
CA LYS A 837 -7.71 35.54 -2.77
C LYS A 837 -7.44 34.41 -1.75
N GLY A 838 -6.74 33.34 -2.13
CA GLY A 838 -6.51 32.15 -1.29
C GLY A 838 -5.52 31.16 -1.93
N LEU A 839 -4.37 30.97 -1.28
CA LEU A 839 -3.17 30.41 -1.91
C LEU A 839 -3.15 28.88 -2.07
N SER A 840 -3.57 28.12 -1.05
CA SER A 840 -3.38 26.66 -0.99
C SER A 840 -4.13 25.91 -2.09
N LEU A 841 -5.42 26.16 -2.25
CA LEU A 841 -6.24 25.53 -3.30
C LEU A 841 -5.79 25.96 -4.71
N ALA A 842 -5.24 27.17 -4.88
CA ALA A 842 -4.68 27.60 -6.15
C ALA A 842 -3.40 26.82 -6.51
N LYS A 843 -2.47 26.66 -5.56
CA LYS A 843 -1.25 25.85 -5.75
C LYS A 843 -1.54 24.38 -6.00
N ARG A 844 -2.50 23.79 -5.26
CA ARG A 844 -2.92 22.39 -5.46
C ARG A 844 -3.57 22.19 -6.83
N LEU A 845 -4.50 23.06 -7.23
CA LEU A 845 -5.14 23.00 -8.54
C LEU A 845 -4.11 23.20 -9.68
N ASN A 846 -3.18 24.14 -9.54
CA ASN A 846 -2.10 24.35 -10.51
C ASN A 846 -1.23 23.10 -10.71
N SER A 847 -0.80 22.46 -9.62
CA SER A 847 0.05 21.27 -9.66
C SER A 847 -0.72 20.04 -10.15
N THR A 848 -2.02 19.95 -9.81
CA THR A 848 -2.97 18.98 -10.37
C THR A 848 -3.11 19.11 -11.90
N LEU A 849 -3.18 20.34 -12.43
CA LEU A 849 -3.21 20.59 -13.88
C LEU A 849 -1.86 20.28 -14.55
N ALA A 850 -0.74 20.51 -13.86
CA ALA A 850 0.58 20.16 -14.35
C ALA A 850 0.76 18.63 -14.45
N PHE A 851 0.35 17.87 -13.42
CA PHE A 851 0.38 16.41 -13.46
C PHE A 851 -0.60 15.82 -14.49
N PHE A 852 -1.73 16.47 -14.75
CA PHE A 852 -2.61 16.09 -15.86
C PHE A 852 -1.92 16.23 -17.22
N CYS A 853 -1.19 17.33 -17.47
CA CYS A 853 -0.38 17.47 -18.69
C CYS A 853 0.79 16.48 -18.75
N TYR A 854 1.50 16.24 -17.64
CA TYR A 854 2.55 15.21 -17.51
C TYR A 854 2.04 13.83 -17.92
N ASP A 855 0.91 13.39 -17.34
CA ASP A 855 0.34 12.06 -17.65
C ASP A 855 -0.08 11.97 -19.13
N LEU A 856 -0.68 13.04 -19.66
CA LEU A 856 -1.16 13.06 -21.05
C LEU A 856 -0.03 12.95 -22.09
N LEU A 857 1.20 13.41 -21.81
CA LEU A 857 2.37 13.19 -22.69
C LEU A 857 2.63 11.71 -22.96
N SER A 858 2.25 10.83 -22.03
CA SER A 858 2.37 9.39 -22.15
C SER A 858 1.20 8.72 -22.87
N ILE A 859 0.02 9.36 -22.96
CA ILE A 859 -1.25 8.70 -23.33
C ILE A 859 -1.83 9.22 -24.65
N ILE A 860 -1.73 10.52 -24.95
CA ILE A 860 -2.31 11.15 -26.14
C ILE A 860 -1.25 11.77 -27.03
N GLU A 861 -1.64 12.22 -28.22
CA GLU A 861 -0.73 12.86 -29.18
C GLU A 861 0.01 14.06 -28.54
N PRO A 862 1.36 14.09 -28.45
CA PRO A 862 2.09 15.12 -27.71
C PRO A 862 1.75 16.56 -28.12
N ARG A 863 1.46 16.77 -29.42
CA ARG A 863 0.97 18.05 -29.95
C ARG A 863 -0.32 18.54 -29.27
N GLN A 864 -1.27 17.66 -28.97
CA GLN A 864 -2.49 18.00 -28.23
C GLN A 864 -2.17 18.40 -26.77
N VAL A 865 -1.08 17.89 -26.19
CA VAL A 865 -0.59 18.33 -24.88
C VAL A 865 0.13 19.69 -24.99
N PHE A 866 0.91 19.94 -26.04
CA PHE A 866 1.55 21.23 -26.27
C PHE A 866 0.51 22.36 -26.49
N GLU A 867 -0.65 22.07 -27.09
CA GLU A 867 -1.76 23.01 -27.19
C GLU A 867 -2.38 23.36 -25.81
N LEU A 868 -2.48 22.39 -24.87
CA LEU A 868 -2.84 22.65 -23.47
C LEU A 868 -1.79 23.50 -22.75
N VAL A 869 -0.49 23.26 -23.00
CA VAL A 869 0.61 24.02 -22.41
C VAL A 869 0.69 25.45 -22.94
N SER A 870 0.45 25.67 -24.25
CA SER A 870 0.33 27.03 -24.80
C SER A 870 -0.82 27.75 -24.11
N LEU A 871 -2.00 27.13 -24.04
CA LEU A 871 -3.16 27.69 -23.34
C LEU A 871 -2.85 28.04 -21.87
N TYR A 872 -2.05 27.25 -21.15
CA TYR A 872 -1.56 27.59 -19.82
C TYR A 872 -0.69 28.87 -19.83
N MET A 873 0.32 28.93 -20.71
CA MET A 873 1.27 30.05 -20.76
C MET A 873 0.62 31.34 -21.27
N ASP A 874 -0.21 31.26 -22.30
CA ASP A 874 -0.98 32.37 -22.86
C ASP A 874 -1.95 32.97 -21.83
N LYS A 875 -2.57 32.12 -20.98
CA LYS A 875 -3.44 32.57 -19.88
C LYS A 875 -2.68 33.37 -18.81
N PHE A 876 -1.42 33.01 -18.56
CA PHE A 876 -0.54 33.61 -17.54
C PHE A 876 0.65 34.35 -18.16
N ALA A 877 0.41 35.03 -19.28
CA ALA A 877 1.39 35.88 -19.97
C ALA A 877 1.44 37.31 -19.40
N GLY A 878 2.60 37.96 -19.54
CA GLY A 878 2.83 39.33 -19.07
C GLY A 878 3.24 39.43 -17.59
N VAL A 879 3.22 40.65 -17.04
CA VAL A 879 3.67 40.95 -15.67
C VAL A 879 2.74 40.28 -14.65
N CYS A 880 3.14 39.09 -14.19
CA CYS A 880 2.38 38.30 -13.24
C CYS A 880 2.60 38.76 -11.79
N GLN A 881 1.64 38.44 -10.92
CA GLN A 881 1.85 38.49 -9.48
C GLN A 881 2.84 37.38 -9.10
N SER A 882 3.75 37.61 -8.15
CA SER A 882 4.75 36.60 -7.71
C SER A 882 4.12 35.22 -7.43
N VAL A 883 2.92 35.16 -6.82
CA VAL A 883 2.16 33.91 -6.62
C VAL A 883 1.84 33.16 -7.92
N LEU A 884 1.45 33.86 -8.99
CA LEU A 884 1.20 33.25 -10.30
C LEU A 884 2.50 32.83 -10.97
N HIS A 885 3.59 33.57 -10.77
CA HIS A 885 4.91 33.23 -11.29
C HIS A 885 5.45 31.93 -10.68
N ASP A 886 5.32 31.76 -9.36
CA ASP A 886 5.63 30.51 -8.66
C ASP A 886 4.74 29.34 -9.13
N CYS A 887 3.47 29.59 -9.48
CA CYS A 887 2.63 28.59 -10.13
C CYS A 887 3.18 28.17 -11.50
N LYS A 888 3.62 29.11 -12.35
CA LYS A 888 4.23 28.81 -13.67
C LYS A 888 5.51 27.98 -13.52
N LEU A 889 6.40 28.38 -12.59
CA LEU A 889 7.62 27.63 -12.26
C LEU A 889 7.31 26.21 -11.79
N THR A 890 6.29 26.03 -10.93
CA THR A 890 5.86 24.70 -10.46
C THR A 890 5.27 23.86 -11.58
N PHE A 891 4.49 24.45 -12.48
CA PHE A 891 3.93 23.76 -13.64
C PHE A 891 5.04 23.28 -14.61
N LEU A 892 6.02 24.14 -14.89
CA LEU A 892 7.20 23.79 -15.69
C LEU A 892 8.07 22.73 -15.04
N GLN A 893 8.35 22.85 -13.73
CA GLN A 893 9.10 21.85 -12.96
C GLN A 893 8.47 20.46 -13.06
N ILE A 894 7.14 20.37 -12.99
CA ILE A 894 6.41 19.10 -13.13
C ILE A 894 6.46 18.59 -14.58
N ILE A 895 6.05 19.39 -15.57
CA ILE A 895 5.90 18.86 -16.94
C ILE A 895 7.24 18.57 -17.64
N CYS A 896 8.28 19.35 -17.37
CA CYS A 896 9.62 19.13 -17.93
C CYS A 896 10.38 17.98 -17.25
N ASP A 897 9.85 17.47 -16.13
CA ASP A 897 10.32 16.26 -15.49
C ASP A 897 9.69 14.98 -16.10
N HIS A 898 8.83 15.06 -17.13
CA HIS A 898 8.32 13.87 -17.81
C HIS A 898 9.42 13.10 -18.59
N ASP A 899 9.30 11.77 -18.63
CA ASP A 899 10.30 10.89 -19.27
C ASP A 899 10.46 11.12 -20.78
N LEU A 900 9.45 11.70 -21.44
CA LEU A 900 9.46 12.07 -22.86
C LEU A 900 9.75 13.57 -23.10
N PHE A 901 10.18 14.33 -22.07
CA PHE A 901 10.53 15.75 -22.24
C PHE A 901 11.66 15.96 -23.27
N VAL A 902 12.64 15.05 -23.34
CA VAL A 902 13.64 15.01 -24.42
C VAL A 902 13.24 13.94 -25.44
N GLU A 903 12.49 14.35 -26.48
CA GLU A 903 12.28 13.49 -27.66
C GLU A 903 13.56 13.41 -28.50
N MET A 904 14.11 12.20 -28.61
CA MET A 904 15.32 11.90 -29.37
C MET A 904 15.12 12.12 -30.89
N PRO A 905 16.19 12.40 -31.66
CA PRO A 905 16.06 13.02 -32.98
C PRO A 905 15.53 12.12 -34.11
N GLY A 906 14.21 11.86 -34.15
CA GLY A 906 13.54 11.07 -35.20
C GLY A 906 12.39 11.77 -35.97
N ARG A 907 11.68 12.74 -35.38
CA ARG A 907 10.48 13.41 -35.99
C ARG A 907 10.81 14.74 -36.69
N ASP A 908 9.83 15.42 -37.28
CA ASP A 908 10.03 16.70 -38.00
C ASP A 908 10.64 17.79 -37.08
N PRO A 909 11.73 18.49 -37.46
CA PRO A 909 12.43 19.40 -36.53
C PRO A 909 11.66 20.62 -36.03
N SER A 910 10.51 20.99 -36.61
CA SER A 910 9.71 22.16 -36.18
C SER A 910 8.96 21.95 -34.88
N ASP A 911 8.54 20.72 -34.60
CA ASP A 911 7.66 20.37 -33.47
C ASP A 911 8.48 19.85 -32.27
N ARG A 912 9.78 19.56 -32.48
CA ARG A 912 10.73 19.30 -31.40
C ARG A 912 10.98 20.58 -30.60
N ASN A 913 11.38 20.43 -29.34
CA ASN A 913 11.92 21.50 -28.48
C ASN A 913 10.91 22.58 -28.03
N TYR A 914 9.59 22.38 -28.19
CA TYR A 914 8.59 23.35 -27.70
C TYR A 914 8.68 23.55 -26.18
N LEU A 915 8.59 22.48 -25.40
CA LEU A 915 8.63 22.55 -23.93
C LEU A 915 9.95 23.12 -23.41
N SER A 916 11.09 22.77 -24.01
CA SER A 916 12.40 23.29 -23.61
C SER A 916 12.55 24.77 -23.96
N SER A 917 12.00 25.23 -25.09
CA SER A 917 12.02 26.65 -25.48
C SER A 917 11.22 27.50 -24.50
N VAL A 918 10.02 27.03 -24.12
CA VAL A 918 9.17 27.69 -23.09
C VAL A 918 9.86 27.68 -21.72
N LEU A 919 10.43 26.53 -21.31
CA LEU A 919 11.18 26.39 -20.06
C LEU A 919 12.34 27.38 -19.97
N ILE A 920 13.20 27.44 -21.01
CA ILE A 920 14.36 28.34 -21.07
C ILE A 920 13.91 29.79 -21.01
N GLN A 921 12.91 30.18 -21.81
CA GLN A 921 12.39 31.55 -21.84
C GLN A 921 11.81 31.98 -20.49
N GLU A 922 10.99 31.14 -19.85
CA GLU A 922 10.34 31.49 -18.58
C GLU A 922 11.36 31.52 -17.42
N ILE A 923 12.31 30.59 -17.39
CA ILE A 923 13.39 30.60 -16.38
C ILE A 923 14.28 31.83 -16.58
N PHE A 924 14.62 32.19 -17.81
CA PHE A 924 15.41 33.39 -18.08
C PHE A 924 14.70 34.68 -17.64
N LEU A 925 13.40 34.81 -17.94
CA LEU A 925 12.56 35.90 -17.41
C LEU A 925 12.49 35.91 -15.88
N THR A 926 12.63 34.74 -15.24
CA THR A 926 12.65 34.64 -13.77
C THR A 926 13.98 35.09 -13.16
N LEU A 927 15.11 34.96 -13.86
CA LEU A 927 16.42 35.40 -13.34
C LEU A 927 16.51 36.92 -13.15
N ASP A 928 15.69 37.71 -13.84
CA ASP A 928 15.59 39.17 -13.68
C ASP A 928 14.47 39.60 -12.69
N HIS A 929 13.80 38.66 -12.03
CA HIS A 929 12.67 38.95 -11.13
C HIS A 929 13.14 39.39 -9.72
N ASP A 930 12.48 40.38 -9.13
CA ASP A 930 12.82 40.95 -7.80
C ASP A 930 12.78 39.94 -6.63
N ASP A 931 12.08 38.81 -6.80
CA ASP A 931 11.88 37.80 -5.76
C ASP A 931 12.98 36.73 -5.78
N LEU A 932 13.96 36.87 -4.88
CA LEU A 932 15.09 35.95 -4.69
C LEU A 932 14.66 34.48 -4.54
N SER A 933 13.49 34.20 -3.97
CA SER A 933 13.01 32.82 -3.81
C SER A 933 12.68 32.16 -5.16
N GLN A 934 12.23 32.97 -6.13
CA GLN A 934 11.84 32.53 -7.46
C GLN A 934 13.07 32.38 -8.37
N ARG A 935 14.04 33.29 -8.25
CA ARG A 935 15.34 33.16 -8.92
C ARG A 935 16.07 31.89 -8.51
N ALA A 936 16.16 31.63 -7.19
CA ALA A 936 16.75 30.41 -6.66
C ALA A 936 16.01 29.14 -7.14
N LYS A 937 14.67 29.14 -7.12
CA LYS A 937 13.86 28.04 -7.64
C LYS A 937 14.08 27.80 -9.14
N ALA A 938 14.11 28.85 -9.95
CA ALA A 938 14.32 28.74 -11.40
C ALA A 938 15.72 28.21 -11.74
N ALA A 939 16.76 28.65 -11.02
CA ALA A 939 18.10 28.09 -11.14
C ALA A 939 18.15 26.61 -10.72
N ARG A 940 17.49 26.24 -9.61
CA ARG A 940 17.44 24.84 -9.15
C ARG A 940 16.71 23.92 -10.14
N ILE A 941 15.64 24.38 -10.79
CA ILE A 941 14.92 23.61 -11.82
C ILE A 941 15.86 23.24 -12.98
N LEU A 942 16.70 24.16 -13.46
CA LEU A 942 17.70 23.83 -14.49
C LEU A 942 18.70 22.78 -14.00
N VAL A 943 19.23 22.95 -12.79
CA VAL A 943 20.21 22.02 -12.19
C VAL A 943 19.62 20.63 -12.06
N VAL A 944 18.43 20.49 -11.47
CA VAL A 944 17.71 19.21 -11.31
C VAL A 944 17.50 18.51 -12.66
N LEU A 945 17.06 19.24 -13.69
CA LEU A 945 16.85 18.67 -15.03
C LEU A 945 18.17 18.28 -15.70
N ILE A 946 19.24 19.06 -15.57
CA ILE A 946 20.56 18.73 -16.14
C ILE A 946 21.21 17.54 -15.41
N CYS A 947 21.08 17.46 -14.08
CA CYS A 947 21.50 16.29 -13.30
C CYS A 947 20.73 15.03 -13.73
N LYS A 948 19.40 15.14 -13.87
CA LYS A 948 18.55 14.06 -14.41
C LYS A 948 19.08 13.58 -15.78
N HIS A 949 19.25 14.49 -16.73
CA HIS A 949 19.70 14.14 -18.08
C HIS A 949 21.12 13.55 -18.13
N GLU A 950 22.02 13.97 -17.24
CA GLU A 950 23.39 13.44 -17.16
C GLU A 950 23.46 12.03 -16.58
N PHE A 951 22.53 11.67 -15.67
CA PHE A 951 22.47 10.39 -14.97
C PHE A 951 21.38 9.43 -15.48
N ASP A 952 20.52 9.84 -16.41
CA ASP A 952 19.53 8.95 -17.05
C ASP A 952 20.22 7.92 -17.96
N ALA A 953 20.00 6.63 -17.72
CA ALA A 953 20.60 5.54 -18.49
C ALA A 953 20.33 5.62 -20.01
N ARG A 954 19.23 6.27 -20.42
CA ARG A 954 18.78 6.38 -21.81
C ARG A 954 19.62 7.37 -22.63
N TYR A 955 20.32 8.30 -21.99
CA TYR A 955 21.04 9.41 -22.64
C TYR A 955 22.57 9.30 -22.54
N GLN A 956 23.11 8.10 -22.29
CA GLN A 956 24.55 7.93 -22.03
C GLN A 956 25.47 7.90 -23.27
N LYS A 957 24.94 7.96 -24.51
CA LYS A 957 25.80 8.09 -25.71
C LYS A 957 26.24 9.54 -25.89
N SER A 958 27.43 9.75 -26.47
CA SER A 958 27.93 11.09 -26.82
C SER A 958 26.99 11.86 -27.76
N GLU A 959 26.33 11.17 -28.68
CA GLU A 959 25.32 11.75 -29.58
C GLU A 959 24.09 12.25 -28.81
N ASP A 960 23.66 11.50 -27.78
CA ASP A 960 22.50 11.84 -26.96
C ASP A 960 22.81 13.07 -26.06
N LYS A 961 23.98 13.05 -25.40
CA LYS A 961 24.45 14.19 -24.58
C LYS A 961 24.70 15.45 -25.41
N LEU A 962 25.21 15.31 -26.64
CA LEU A 962 25.37 16.42 -27.56
C LEU A 962 24.01 17.04 -27.96
N TYR A 963 23.01 16.21 -28.26
CA TYR A 963 21.66 16.69 -28.58
C TYR A 963 21.04 17.46 -27.40
N ILE A 964 21.20 16.98 -26.17
CA ILE A 964 20.74 17.66 -24.96
C ILE A 964 21.52 18.96 -24.71
N ALA A 965 22.84 18.99 -24.97
CA ALA A 965 23.62 20.21 -24.89
C ALA A 965 23.17 21.26 -25.91
N GLN A 966 22.88 20.85 -27.14
CA GLN A 966 22.30 21.71 -28.19
C GLN A 966 20.88 22.18 -27.85
N LEU A 967 20.07 21.37 -27.16
CA LEU A 967 18.72 21.69 -26.69
C LEU A 967 18.71 22.86 -25.68
N TYR A 968 19.67 22.87 -24.75
CA TYR A 968 19.79 23.91 -23.72
C TYR A 968 20.71 25.08 -24.09
N PHE A 969 21.51 24.97 -25.15
CA PHE A 969 22.42 26.04 -25.62
C PHE A 969 21.77 27.43 -25.82
N PRO A 970 20.49 27.58 -26.23
CA PRO A 970 19.82 28.89 -26.30
C PRO A 970 19.82 29.68 -24.98
N LEU A 971 19.90 29.01 -23.82
CA LEU A 971 20.03 29.67 -22.51
C LEU A 971 21.35 30.45 -22.39
N ILE A 972 22.47 29.84 -22.81
CA ILE A 972 23.77 30.55 -22.91
C ILE A 972 23.63 31.72 -23.89
N GLY A 973 22.88 31.51 -24.97
CA GLY A 973 22.50 32.57 -25.91
C GLY A 973 21.91 33.79 -25.18
N GLN A 974 20.79 33.62 -24.47
CA GLN A 974 20.07 34.68 -23.76
C GLN A 974 20.91 35.35 -22.68
N ILE A 975 21.65 34.57 -21.87
CA ILE A 975 22.56 35.07 -20.83
C ILE A 975 23.66 35.99 -21.40
N LEU A 976 24.16 35.69 -22.60
CA LEU A 976 25.16 36.54 -23.26
C LEU A 976 24.56 37.82 -23.88
N ASP A 977 23.28 37.82 -24.25
CA ASP A 977 22.63 39.00 -24.81
C ASP A 977 22.21 39.99 -23.70
N GLU A 978 21.62 39.53 -22.59
CA GLU A 978 21.28 40.36 -21.41
C GLU A 978 22.14 40.01 -20.18
N MET A 979 23.46 40.13 -20.35
CA MET A 979 24.46 39.97 -19.28
C MET A 979 24.14 40.65 -17.93
N PRO A 980 23.50 41.85 -17.85
CA PRO A 980 23.14 42.46 -16.57
C PRO A 980 22.27 41.58 -15.67
N VAL A 981 21.37 40.77 -16.24
CA VAL A 981 20.53 39.82 -15.50
C VAL A 981 21.39 38.84 -14.70
N PHE A 982 22.42 38.28 -15.32
CA PHE A 982 23.36 37.37 -14.67
C PHE A 982 24.20 38.07 -13.58
N TYR A 983 24.63 39.32 -13.79
CA TYR A 983 25.36 40.07 -12.76
C TYR A 983 24.48 40.49 -11.57
N ASN A 984 23.16 40.58 -11.73
CA ASN A 984 22.19 40.82 -10.67
C ASN A 984 21.94 39.58 -9.77
N LEU A 985 22.46 38.40 -10.12
CA LEU A 985 22.36 37.18 -9.34
C LEU A 985 23.37 37.16 -8.17
N ASN A 986 22.95 36.62 -7.03
CA ASN A 986 23.78 36.38 -5.86
C ASN A 986 24.72 35.17 -6.07
N ALA A 987 25.69 35.00 -5.17
CA ALA A 987 26.74 33.98 -5.34
C ALA A 987 26.26 32.51 -5.36
N ILE A 988 25.06 32.21 -4.82
CA ILE A 988 24.45 30.88 -4.87
C ILE A 988 23.68 30.72 -6.20
N GLU A 989 22.84 31.70 -6.54
CA GLU A 989 22.09 31.74 -7.81
C GLU A 989 23.02 31.65 -9.03
N LYS A 990 24.12 32.43 -9.03
CA LYS A 990 25.18 32.35 -10.04
C LYS A 990 25.77 30.95 -10.14
N ARG A 991 26.07 30.30 -9.00
CA ARG A 991 26.72 29.00 -8.98
C ARG A 991 25.86 27.92 -9.64
N GLU A 992 24.58 27.85 -9.29
CA GLU A 992 23.63 26.90 -9.91
C GLU A 992 23.50 27.13 -11.43
N VAL A 993 23.41 28.40 -11.87
CA VAL A 993 23.38 28.76 -13.30
C VAL A 993 24.71 28.42 -14.02
N LEU A 994 25.86 28.63 -13.37
CA LEU A 994 27.17 28.30 -13.94
C LEU A 994 27.44 26.79 -14.00
N VAL A 995 26.92 25.96 -13.08
CA VAL A 995 26.97 24.48 -13.22
C VAL A 995 26.29 24.05 -14.52
N VAL A 996 25.10 24.59 -14.79
CA VAL A 996 24.33 24.31 -16.01
C VAL A 996 25.10 24.74 -17.27
N ILE A 997 25.68 25.95 -17.28
CA ILE A 997 26.52 26.44 -18.38
C ILE A 997 27.71 25.52 -18.63
N LEU A 998 28.42 25.09 -17.57
CA LEU A 998 29.59 24.22 -17.68
C LEU A 998 29.21 22.84 -18.24
N GLN A 999 28.11 22.22 -17.78
CA GLN A 999 27.69 20.91 -18.27
C GLN A 999 27.14 20.97 -19.71
N ILE A 1000 26.55 22.09 -20.15
CA ILE A 1000 26.22 22.33 -21.56
C ILE A 1000 27.51 22.42 -22.39
N VAL A 1001 28.45 23.30 -22.02
CA VAL A 1001 29.70 23.50 -22.78
C VAL A 1001 30.55 22.23 -22.85
N ARG A 1002 30.59 21.42 -21.78
CA ARG A 1002 31.30 20.13 -21.72
C ARG A 1002 30.84 19.11 -22.77
N ASN A 1003 29.57 19.15 -23.18
CA ASN A 1003 28.96 18.17 -24.08
C ASN A 1003 28.67 18.73 -25.49
N LEU A 1004 28.97 20.01 -25.76
CA LEU A 1004 28.86 20.60 -27.09
C LEU A 1004 30.03 20.21 -28.00
N ASP A 1005 29.74 20.11 -29.29
CA ASP A 1005 30.76 19.89 -30.32
C ASP A 1005 31.43 21.19 -30.77
N ASP A 1006 32.73 21.11 -31.11
CA ASP A 1006 33.51 22.24 -31.60
C ASP A 1006 32.85 22.98 -32.76
N ALA A 1007 32.15 22.30 -33.68
CA ALA A 1007 31.57 22.94 -34.86
C ALA A 1007 30.36 23.80 -34.50
N THR A 1008 29.48 23.36 -33.60
CA THR A 1008 28.41 24.19 -33.03
C THR A 1008 28.98 25.36 -32.24
N LEU A 1009 29.99 25.10 -31.40
CA LEU A 1009 30.65 26.07 -30.54
C LEU A 1009 31.28 27.22 -31.37
N ILE A 1010 32.11 26.86 -32.34
CA ILE A 1010 32.79 27.77 -33.27
C ILE A 1010 31.76 28.54 -34.11
N LYS A 1011 30.74 27.85 -34.66
CA LYS A 1011 29.67 28.47 -35.46
C LYS A 1011 28.89 29.50 -34.67
N ALA A 1012 28.65 29.29 -33.38
CA ALA A 1012 27.91 30.23 -32.54
C ALA A 1012 28.71 31.50 -32.23
N TRP A 1013 30.00 31.38 -31.92
CA TRP A 1013 30.81 32.51 -31.46
C TRP A 1013 31.46 33.30 -32.60
N GLN A 1014 31.86 32.66 -33.72
CA GLN A 1014 32.37 33.36 -34.91
C GLN A 1014 31.37 34.38 -35.51
N GLN A 1015 30.08 34.27 -35.21
CA GLN A 1015 29.07 35.24 -35.64
C GLN A 1015 29.22 36.63 -35.01
N SER A 1016 29.84 36.75 -33.83
CA SER A 1016 30.01 38.05 -33.16
C SER A 1016 31.21 38.08 -32.21
N ILE A 1017 32.15 38.97 -32.51
CA ILE A 1017 33.30 39.29 -31.65
C ILE A 1017 32.82 39.76 -30.27
N ALA A 1018 31.78 40.60 -30.21
CA ALA A 1018 31.21 41.06 -28.94
C ALA A 1018 30.64 39.90 -28.10
N ARG A 1019 29.86 38.99 -28.73
CA ARG A 1019 29.32 37.80 -28.06
C ARG A 1019 30.43 36.87 -27.55
N THR A 1020 31.50 36.71 -28.32
CA THR A 1020 32.69 35.94 -27.93
C THR A 1020 33.40 36.55 -26.72
N ARG A 1021 33.55 37.89 -26.68
CA ARG A 1021 34.14 38.60 -25.52
C ARG A 1021 33.30 38.44 -24.25
N LEU A 1022 31.97 38.43 -24.38
CA LEU A 1022 31.06 38.19 -23.25
C LEU A 1022 31.12 36.72 -22.78
N PHE A 1023 31.27 35.77 -23.70
CA PHE A 1023 31.46 34.37 -23.33
C PHE A 1023 32.76 34.12 -22.54
N PHE A 1024 33.88 34.74 -22.91
CA PHE A 1024 35.11 34.64 -22.12
C PHE A 1024 34.97 35.25 -20.71
N LYS A 1025 34.13 36.28 -20.53
CA LYS A 1025 33.78 36.78 -19.18
C LYS A 1025 32.91 35.81 -18.40
N LEU A 1026 31.97 35.12 -19.05
CA LEU A 1026 31.14 34.11 -18.40
C LEU A 1026 31.99 32.92 -17.91
N LEU A 1027 33.05 32.55 -18.64
CA LEU A 1027 34.05 31.59 -18.17
C LEU A 1027 34.93 32.15 -17.03
N GLU A 1028 35.26 33.44 -17.03
CA GLU A 1028 35.95 34.08 -15.90
C GLU A 1028 35.12 34.02 -14.61
N GLU A 1029 33.80 34.20 -14.70
CA GLU A 1029 32.87 34.02 -13.58
C GLU A 1029 32.81 32.54 -13.10
N CYS A 1030 32.94 31.55 -13.99
CA CYS A 1030 33.14 30.14 -13.57
C CYS A 1030 34.40 30.00 -12.70
N ILE A 1031 35.53 30.58 -13.12
CA ILE A 1031 36.79 30.54 -12.36
C ILE A 1031 36.58 31.21 -10.99
N ILE A 1032 35.93 32.39 -10.93
CA ILE A 1032 35.62 33.11 -9.69
C ILE A 1032 34.78 32.27 -8.71
N HIS A 1033 33.83 31.47 -9.20
CA HIS A 1033 32.87 30.73 -8.36
C HIS A 1033 33.26 29.27 -8.04
N PHE A 1034 34.24 28.68 -8.72
CA PHE A 1034 34.66 27.28 -8.47
C PHE A 1034 36.16 27.08 -8.17
N GLU A 1035 37.05 28.03 -8.50
CA GLU A 1035 38.51 27.84 -8.34
C GLU A 1035 38.98 28.05 -6.88
N HIS A 1036 39.61 27.01 -6.31
CA HIS A 1036 40.11 26.99 -4.93
C HIS A 1036 41.52 27.62 -4.82
N ASN A 1037 41.59 28.95 -4.98
CA ASN A 1037 42.87 29.66 -4.97
C ASN A 1037 43.62 29.63 -3.62
N LYS A 1038 44.93 29.39 -3.68
CA LYS A 1038 45.83 29.44 -2.53
C LYS A 1038 45.97 30.88 -2.03
N THR A 1039 45.70 31.12 -0.75
CA THR A 1039 45.95 32.43 -0.11
C THR A 1039 47.44 32.63 0.18
N GLY A 1040 48.23 32.90 -0.87
CA GLY A 1040 49.69 33.08 -0.81
C GLY A 1040 50.19 34.41 -1.37
N ASP A 1041 49.99 34.67 -2.66
CA ASP A 1041 50.84 35.62 -3.40
C ASP A 1041 50.55 37.11 -3.18
N ASN A 1042 49.42 37.47 -2.54
CA ASN A 1042 49.03 38.86 -2.30
C ASN A 1042 49.71 39.56 -1.10
N MET A 1043 50.74 38.96 -0.48
CA MET A 1043 51.43 39.51 0.70
C MET A 1043 52.91 39.87 0.50
N LEU A 1044 53.42 39.93 -0.74
CA LEU A 1044 54.80 40.38 -1.04
C LEU A 1044 54.88 41.70 -1.85
N LEU A 1045 53.94 42.62 -1.63
CA LEU A 1045 54.04 44.01 -2.08
C LEU A 1045 54.58 44.91 -0.95
N GLY A 1046 55.88 44.78 -0.68
CA GLY A 1046 56.55 45.40 0.49
C GLY A 1046 57.96 45.92 0.21
N ALA A 1047 58.06 47.05 -0.49
CA ALA A 1047 59.22 47.95 -0.58
C ALA A 1047 60.60 47.41 -1.06
N SER A 1048 60.95 47.77 -2.31
CA SER A 1048 62.29 48.30 -2.62
C SER A 1048 62.20 49.33 -3.77
N SER A 1049 63.26 50.06 -4.08
CA SER A 1049 63.19 51.28 -4.91
C SER A 1049 64.34 51.45 -5.92
N ARG A 1050 64.07 52.24 -6.99
CA ARG A 1050 64.90 52.55 -8.17
C ARG A 1050 64.97 51.37 -9.17
N SER A 1051 64.96 51.58 -10.49
CA SER A 1051 65.31 52.75 -11.32
C SER A 1051 64.28 53.04 -12.44
N PRO A 1052 64.33 54.21 -13.12
CA PRO A 1052 63.46 54.50 -14.27
C PRO A 1052 64.03 53.96 -15.59
N ASP A 1053 63.17 53.47 -16.50
CA ASP A 1053 63.22 53.87 -17.92
C ASP A 1053 61.97 53.47 -18.73
N VAL A 1054 61.70 54.23 -19.80
CA VAL A 1054 60.78 54.01 -20.94
C VAL A 1054 59.37 53.44 -20.69
N GLU A 1055 58.35 54.29 -20.83
CA GLU A 1055 56.96 53.86 -21.06
C GLU A 1055 56.77 53.28 -22.47
N HIS A 1056 56.51 51.97 -22.57
CA HIS A 1056 55.67 51.45 -23.64
C HIS A 1056 54.21 51.45 -23.18
N PRO A 1057 53.23 51.81 -24.05
CA PRO A 1057 51.82 51.73 -23.68
C PRO A 1057 51.43 50.26 -23.50
N ALA A 1058 51.26 49.85 -22.25
CA ALA A 1058 50.84 48.49 -21.92
C ALA A 1058 49.50 48.17 -22.60
N SER A 1059 49.45 47.08 -23.36
CA SER A 1059 48.19 46.50 -23.81
C SER A 1059 47.32 46.21 -22.59
N PRO A 1060 46.01 46.52 -22.61
CA PRO A 1060 45.13 46.23 -21.48
C PRO A 1060 45.11 44.72 -21.24
N LYS A 1061 45.76 44.26 -20.15
CA LYS A 1061 45.53 42.93 -19.59
C LYS A 1061 44.04 42.86 -19.23
N TYR A 1062 43.29 41.95 -19.84
CA TYR A 1062 41.85 41.86 -19.60
C TYR A 1062 41.55 41.08 -18.32
N SER A 1063 42.34 40.04 -18.04
CA SER A 1063 42.34 39.32 -16.77
C SER A 1063 43.67 38.60 -16.57
N GLU A 1064 44.14 38.45 -15.33
CA GLU A 1064 45.30 37.59 -15.03
C GLU A 1064 44.92 36.12 -14.78
N ARG A 1065 43.60 35.80 -14.79
CA ARG A 1065 43.07 34.43 -14.65
C ARG A 1065 42.78 33.74 -15.99
N LEU A 1066 42.63 34.52 -17.06
CA LEU A 1066 42.42 33.99 -18.42
C LEU A 1066 43.76 33.75 -19.11
N SER A 1067 43.84 32.69 -19.93
CA SER A 1067 45.10 32.28 -20.56
C SER A 1067 45.72 33.38 -21.46
N PRO A 1068 47.04 33.34 -21.72
CA PRO A 1068 47.71 34.31 -22.59
C PRO A 1068 47.11 34.39 -24.00
N SER A 1069 46.61 33.27 -24.54
CA SER A 1069 45.95 33.22 -25.85
C SER A 1069 44.59 33.94 -25.83
N VAL A 1070 43.78 33.77 -24.78
CA VAL A 1070 42.52 34.52 -24.62
C VAL A 1070 42.79 36.01 -24.43
N ASN A 1071 43.76 36.39 -23.58
CA ASN A 1071 44.16 37.80 -23.42
C ASN A 1071 44.66 38.42 -24.74
N THR A 1072 45.38 37.65 -25.57
CA THR A 1072 45.80 38.08 -26.91
C THR A 1072 44.60 38.29 -27.83
N TYR A 1073 43.67 37.33 -27.89
CA TYR A 1073 42.43 37.46 -28.66
C TYR A 1073 41.61 38.69 -28.25
N LEU A 1074 41.41 38.92 -26.94
CA LEU A 1074 40.69 40.08 -26.43
C LEU A 1074 41.38 41.41 -26.79
N SER A 1075 42.72 41.40 -26.83
CA SER A 1075 43.55 42.54 -27.26
C SER A 1075 43.51 42.81 -28.76
N GLU A 1076 43.32 41.77 -29.59
CA GLU A 1076 43.13 41.92 -31.04
C GLU A 1076 41.69 42.31 -31.39
N ALA A 1077 40.71 41.76 -30.68
CA ALA A 1077 39.30 42.11 -30.82
C ALA A 1077 39.04 43.61 -30.58
N SER A 1078 39.59 44.19 -29.51
CA SER A 1078 39.42 45.62 -29.21
C SER A 1078 40.08 46.55 -30.23
N ARG A 1079 41.19 46.13 -30.87
CA ARG A 1079 41.81 46.87 -31.99
C ARG A 1079 40.91 46.95 -33.23
N HIS A 1080 39.96 46.02 -33.41
CA HIS A 1080 39.01 46.06 -34.52
C HIS A 1080 37.86 47.06 -34.26
N GLU A 1081 37.37 47.17 -33.03
CA GLU A 1081 36.31 48.15 -32.67
C GLU A 1081 36.78 49.60 -32.86
N ILE A 1082 38.01 49.92 -32.41
CA ILE A 1082 38.62 51.26 -32.55
C ILE A 1082 38.69 51.70 -34.02
N ARG A 1083 38.77 50.75 -34.96
CA ARG A 1083 38.89 51.02 -36.41
C ARG A 1083 37.59 51.46 -37.09
N VAL A 1084 36.44 51.36 -36.41
CA VAL A 1084 35.11 51.65 -36.97
C VAL A 1084 34.70 53.12 -36.76
N GLN A 1085 35.21 53.79 -35.71
CA GLN A 1085 34.90 55.21 -35.43
C GLN A 1085 35.95 56.17 -36.01
N SER A 1086 35.99 56.27 -37.34
CA SER A 1086 36.75 57.32 -38.05
C SER A 1086 36.01 57.74 -39.32
N PRO A 1087 35.25 58.86 -39.30
CA PRO A 1087 34.60 59.35 -40.51
C PRO A 1087 35.67 59.80 -41.50
N ARG A 1088 35.65 59.24 -42.72
CA ARG A 1088 36.45 59.75 -43.83
C ARG A 1088 35.72 60.94 -44.45
N HIS A 1089 36.44 62.03 -44.61
CA HIS A 1089 36.10 63.13 -45.53
C HIS A 1089 36.22 62.68 -47.00
#